data_AF-A0A960XP47-F1
#
_entry.id   AF-A0A960XP47-F1
#
_cell.length_a   1.000
_cell.length_b   1.000
_cell.length_c   1.000
_cell.angle_alpha   90.00
_cell.angle_beta   90.00
_cell.angle_gamma   90.00
#
_symmetry.space_group_name_H-M   'P 1'
#
loop_
_entity.id
_entity.type
_entity.pdbx_description
1 polymer ?
#
loop_
_entity_poly.entity_id
_entity_poly.type
_entity_poly.pdbx_seq_one_letter_code
_entity_poly.pdbx_strand_id
1 'polypeptide(L)'
;MTRIVLHVFPLRLVLPVLGFLGMDLQAHGGTPPSPDVPAGKRYVLWEPEPAPNRGPDLSPLKPRQAYPYDEDWEKWSYPLGNGTLGANVFGRTDVERIQISEKSFANEGLYGRGGLTNAAELYLEIGHEAGPDYRRELCLNDAIHSVSYRSGGIRFEREYFTSQPDDVLVVRLTADRPGALSMTVRPEIPYVPSREKGNSKTATIHTRGRDIMLTGMIDFFRLRYAIQVRVLHKGGELIAGSKTVAIRNADEVTLLVAVDTNYELKPELFLREPAEKLDSSLDPLPMVSRRIHEAEARGYDALKARHVADHRSLFDRVSIDLGSKVSPLPTHELLDAYKAGGHDTYLEELMFHYGRYLLIASSRPGSLPANLQGAWSQYEVTPWTGGYWHNINVQMNYWGANPTDLAETFEPYIDYFQAYLPKAMEYAQEFMRQRRPDRFSEIPEENGWTFGNGSNAYTLPASVPHSGPGTQAFITVMLMEYYNFTQDREFLREVAYPAMRMLSRFYAKSLIETKDGHLLVENSASPEIKHPWPPPISGGEHYQTVGCTYDQSLVWQNHTDLLRAAEILGIKDDPFLETVRAQIPRLDPIHIGASGQIKEFREENAYGDIGDPHHRHISQLVGLYPGDLIDSSKPEWMNAASRTLDLRGNDTTGWAMAHRMNARARLKEGEKAHEVFRKFISEKTMPNLWSVHPPFQIDGNLGVMSGVAEMLLQSHEEAIEPIPALPKAWNNGSFTGLAARGNFKVSAAWKNGRLRELSVESRSGHPCRLRVPGIAIESVIDERGGSVAFEAETPDVICFPTEKGKTYRVQPETVSLEGEAILVTPKAFKPTLRDVAYGPHERNKLDFWKAGSSKPTPLVFYIHGGGWRAGSKEENDGPSLSLLDKGVSYVSINYRLARGPDTLPCSLHDAARALQFIRSKASEWNIDPDRIIVSGGSAGGCSSLWLAYHDDLADPASSDPVARQSTRVIGAAVIKAQSTIDPRLVDKRLGPSASNHPMIWATVGAPDPQALLNDPEPYEALFTECSPLTHVTRDDPPVFAIYDGGIPAPPERDGIHHAEFGRILKETCEPLGLECTIGLHGKEERQDALDAFIMRRFREGRIER
;
A
#
# COMPACT_ATOMS: atom_id res chain seq x y z
N MET A 1 11.81 26.55 50.58
CA MET A 1 12.52 25.28 50.86
C MET A 1 12.68 24.55 49.54
N THR A 2 13.93 24.43 49.14
CA THR A 2 14.40 24.11 47.80
C THR A 2 14.41 22.59 47.56
N ARG A 3 13.80 22.11 46.47
CA ARG A 3 14.15 20.82 45.86
C ARG A 3 14.08 20.95 44.35
N ILE A 4 15.25 21.24 43.79
CA ILE A 4 15.57 21.10 42.37
C ILE A 4 15.74 19.59 42.13
N VAL A 5 14.91 19.01 41.25
CA VAL A 5 15.13 17.66 40.71
C VAL A 5 15.69 17.84 39.31
N LEU A 6 17.01 17.69 39.20
CA LEU A 6 17.72 17.51 37.93
C LEU A 6 17.43 16.09 37.43
N HIS A 7 16.70 15.95 36.34
CA HIS A 7 16.69 14.71 35.56
C HIS A 7 17.86 14.73 34.58
N VAL A 8 18.86 13.92 34.90
CA VAL A 8 19.97 13.55 34.02
C VAL A 8 19.47 12.43 33.12
N PHE A 9 19.45 12.65 31.81
CA PHE A 9 19.25 11.61 30.79
C PHE A 9 20.41 10.59 30.88
N PRO A 10 20.15 9.27 30.92
CA PRO A 10 21.22 8.31 30.74
C PRO A 10 21.52 8.17 29.24
N LEU A 11 22.75 8.51 28.84
CA LEU A 11 23.35 8.04 27.59
C LEU A 11 23.25 6.50 27.55
N ARG A 12 22.46 5.95 26.62
CA ARG A 12 22.55 4.53 26.25
C ARG A 12 23.86 4.32 25.47
N LEU A 13 24.93 3.97 26.18
CA LEU A 13 26.13 3.38 25.61
C LEU A 13 25.79 1.97 25.10
N VAL A 14 25.65 1.81 23.79
CA VAL A 14 25.64 0.51 23.13
C VAL A 14 27.10 0.01 23.09
N LEU A 15 27.46 -0.85 24.04
CA LEU A 15 28.71 -1.61 24.04
C LEU A 15 28.56 -2.85 23.14
N PRO A 16 29.40 -3.05 22.11
CA PRO A 16 29.49 -4.34 21.46
C PRO A 16 30.35 -5.28 22.31
N VAL A 17 29.77 -6.42 22.73
CA VAL A 17 30.51 -7.51 23.35
C VAL A 17 31.36 -8.20 22.27
N LEU A 18 32.64 -7.84 22.20
CA LEU A 18 33.65 -8.55 21.41
C LEU A 18 34.22 -9.72 22.23
N GLY A 19 33.86 -10.93 21.85
CA GLY A 19 34.56 -12.14 22.28
C GLY A 19 35.88 -12.28 21.53
N PHE A 20 37.00 -12.08 22.23
CA PHE A 20 38.34 -12.38 21.74
C PHE A 20 38.60 -13.89 21.82
N LEU A 21 38.89 -14.52 20.68
CA LEU A 21 39.71 -15.73 20.60
C LEU A 21 40.64 -15.54 19.39
N GLY A 22 41.93 -15.36 19.70
CA GLY A 22 42.96 -15.11 18.71
C GLY A 22 43.31 -16.37 17.93
N MET A 23 43.63 -16.19 16.65
CA MET A 23 44.50 -17.08 15.89
C MET A 23 45.26 -16.28 14.83
N ASP A 24 46.50 -16.73 14.63
CA ASP A 24 47.61 -16.11 13.92
C ASP A 24 47.36 -15.71 12.46
N LEU A 25 48.06 -14.63 12.08
CA LEU A 25 48.34 -14.21 10.72
C LEU A 25 49.27 -15.21 10.01
N GLN A 26 48.83 -15.79 8.90
CA GLN A 26 49.71 -16.10 7.78
C GLN A 26 49.03 -15.76 6.44
N ALA A 27 49.77 -15.02 5.61
CA ALA A 27 49.38 -14.54 4.30
C ALA A 27 49.35 -15.66 3.25
N HIS A 28 48.33 -15.70 2.40
CA HIS A 28 48.41 -16.15 0.99
C HIS A 28 47.19 -15.62 0.20
N GLY A 29 47.39 -15.29 -1.08
CA GLY A 29 46.49 -14.45 -1.86
C GLY A 29 45.43 -15.19 -2.71
N GLY A 30 44.52 -14.38 -3.27
CA GLY A 30 43.79 -14.61 -4.52
C GLY A 30 42.72 -15.72 -4.59
N THR A 31 41.45 -15.29 -4.63
CA THR A 31 40.20 -15.92 -5.19
C THR A 31 39.60 -17.16 -4.51
N PRO A 32 38.28 -17.45 -4.66
CA PRO A 32 37.06 -16.62 -4.83
C PRO A 32 36.05 -16.85 -3.64
N PRO A 33 34.89 -16.15 -3.55
CA PRO A 33 33.93 -16.39 -2.47
C PRO A 33 33.33 -17.81 -2.52
N SER A 34 33.08 -18.34 -1.31
CA SER A 34 32.45 -19.63 -1.01
C SER A 34 31.15 -19.87 -1.78
N PRO A 35 30.85 -21.11 -2.19
CA PRO A 35 29.57 -21.48 -2.82
C PRO A 35 28.45 -21.64 -1.77
N ASP A 36 27.21 -21.50 -2.26
CA ASP A 36 25.92 -21.89 -1.65
C ASP A 36 25.16 -20.89 -0.75
N VAL A 37 25.10 -19.63 -1.19
CA VAL A 37 23.86 -18.82 -1.12
C VAL A 37 23.62 -18.31 -2.55
N PRO A 38 22.43 -18.47 -3.17
CA PRO A 38 22.16 -17.82 -4.45
C PRO A 38 22.35 -16.31 -4.27
N ALA A 39 23.37 -15.75 -4.91
CA ALA A 39 23.65 -14.32 -4.83
C ALA A 39 22.44 -13.55 -5.35
N GLY A 40 21.84 -12.69 -4.51
CA GLY A 40 20.73 -11.83 -4.89
C GLY A 40 21.06 -10.93 -6.09
N LYS A 41 20.03 -10.44 -6.78
CA LYS A 41 20.16 -9.54 -7.94
C LYS A 41 20.94 -8.28 -7.55
N ARG A 42 21.93 -7.89 -8.36
CA ARG A 42 22.69 -6.64 -8.17
C ARG A 42 21.91 -5.50 -8.82
N TYR A 43 21.36 -4.61 -8.01
CA TYR A 43 20.61 -3.43 -8.46
C TYR A 43 21.58 -2.28 -8.68
N VAL A 44 21.69 -1.83 -9.93
CA VAL A 44 22.68 -0.85 -10.35
C VAL A 44 22.03 0.18 -11.27
N LEU A 45 22.25 1.46 -10.96
CA LEU A 45 22.09 2.54 -11.92
C LEU A 45 23.45 2.75 -12.59
N TRP A 46 23.50 2.84 -13.92
CA TRP A 46 24.76 3.11 -14.60
C TRP A 46 24.59 3.92 -15.89
N GLU A 47 25.66 4.64 -16.25
CA GLU A 47 25.76 5.38 -17.51
C GLU A 47 27.09 5.12 -18.23
N PRO A 48 27.09 5.13 -19.58
CA PRO A 48 28.28 4.97 -20.42
C PRO A 48 29.05 6.27 -20.60
N GLU A 49 28.57 7.39 -20.05
CA GLU A 49 29.21 8.71 -20.18
C GLU A 49 29.26 9.46 -18.84
N PRO A 50 30.26 10.34 -18.66
CA PRO A 50 30.28 11.27 -17.53
C PRO A 50 29.02 12.14 -17.47
N ALA A 51 28.59 12.50 -16.26
CA ALA A 51 27.53 13.48 -16.15
C ALA A 51 27.96 14.83 -16.77
N PRO A 52 27.06 15.51 -17.51
CA PRO A 52 27.28 16.89 -17.89
C PRO A 52 27.47 17.77 -16.65
N ASN A 53 28.19 18.88 -16.76
CA ASN A 53 28.47 19.78 -15.64
C ASN A 53 28.50 21.23 -16.13
N ARG A 54 27.34 21.74 -16.55
CA ARG A 54 27.16 23.14 -16.96
C ARG A 54 27.16 24.10 -15.76
N GLY A 55 26.98 23.56 -14.55
CA GLY A 55 26.86 24.33 -13.32
C GLY A 55 25.47 24.95 -13.16
N PRO A 56 25.23 25.67 -12.04
CA PRO A 56 23.95 26.30 -11.78
C PRO A 56 23.67 27.44 -12.76
N ASP A 57 22.44 27.50 -13.29
CA ASP A 57 21.91 28.69 -13.95
C ASP A 57 21.69 29.78 -12.89
N LEU A 58 22.48 30.84 -13.00
CA LEU A 58 22.46 31.99 -12.09
C LEU A 58 21.53 33.12 -12.56
N SER A 59 20.84 32.95 -13.71
CA SER A 59 19.94 33.96 -14.28
C SER A 59 18.65 34.10 -13.45
N PRO A 60 18.10 35.32 -13.30
CA PRO A 60 16.88 35.55 -12.52
C PRO A 60 15.63 35.36 -13.40
N LEU A 61 15.24 34.13 -13.74
CA LEU A 61 14.07 33.90 -14.62
C LEU A 61 13.21 32.69 -14.24
N LYS A 62 12.27 32.90 -13.32
CA LYS A 62 10.81 32.64 -13.45
C LYS A 62 10.09 33.22 -12.23
N PRO A 63 8.87 33.76 -12.33
CA PRO A 63 8.12 34.33 -11.20
C PRO A 63 7.73 33.34 -10.07
N ARG A 64 8.29 32.12 -10.09
CA ARG A 64 8.21 31.08 -9.04
C ARG A 64 9.55 30.35 -8.75
N GLN A 65 10.63 30.64 -9.48
CA GLN A 65 11.96 30.04 -9.27
C GLN A 65 12.94 31.18 -8.99
N ALA A 66 13.08 31.55 -7.71
CA ALA A 66 13.92 32.67 -7.27
C ALA A 66 15.37 32.25 -6.94
N TYR A 67 15.82 31.05 -7.37
CA TYR A 67 17.05 30.43 -6.87
C TYR A 67 17.95 29.94 -8.01
N PRO A 68 19.29 29.97 -7.84
CA PRO A 68 20.23 29.22 -8.66
C PRO A 68 19.80 27.75 -8.81
N TYR A 69 19.74 27.24 -10.04
CA TYR A 69 19.32 25.87 -10.33
C TYR A 69 20.29 25.19 -11.30
N ASP A 70 20.84 24.06 -10.87
CA ASP A 70 21.72 23.18 -11.63
C ASP A 70 20.92 21.97 -12.13
N GLU A 71 20.59 22.00 -13.42
CA GLU A 71 19.85 20.93 -14.08
C GLU A 71 20.66 19.62 -14.13
N ASP A 72 21.99 19.71 -14.24
CA ASP A 72 22.84 18.53 -14.39
C ASP A 72 22.99 17.80 -13.05
N TRP A 73 23.04 18.54 -11.95
CA TRP A 73 22.92 17.96 -10.60
C TRP A 73 21.62 17.16 -10.45
N GLU A 74 20.48 17.75 -10.85
CA GLU A 74 19.16 17.13 -10.65
C GLU A 74 18.98 15.88 -11.51
N LYS A 75 19.50 15.89 -12.75
CA LYS A 75 19.24 14.82 -13.72
C LYS A 75 20.26 13.70 -13.73
N TRP A 76 21.54 14.03 -13.52
CA TRP A 76 22.63 13.13 -13.93
C TRP A 76 23.58 12.75 -12.80
N SER A 77 23.63 13.53 -11.71
CA SER A 77 24.46 13.18 -10.56
C SER A 77 23.91 11.96 -9.81
N TYR A 78 24.78 11.17 -9.21
CA TYR A 78 24.38 10.06 -8.34
C TYR A 78 24.54 10.41 -6.87
N PRO A 79 23.48 10.26 -6.05
CA PRO A 79 23.52 10.58 -4.64
C PRO A 79 24.21 9.50 -3.82
N LEU A 80 24.95 9.93 -2.80
CA LEU A 80 25.50 9.15 -1.69
C LEU A 80 25.11 9.83 -0.38
N GLY A 81 24.89 9.08 0.68
CA GLY A 81 24.66 9.67 1.99
C GLY A 81 24.78 8.66 3.13
N ASN A 82 25.04 9.17 4.33
CA ASN A 82 25.18 8.36 5.55
C ASN A 82 24.15 8.67 6.63
N GLY A 83 23.04 9.32 6.24
CA GLY A 83 22.14 9.98 7.16
C GLY A 83 22.45 11.47 7.23
N THR A 84 23.55 11.88 7.85
CA THR A 84 23.88 13.30 8.13
C THR A 84 24.44 14.05 6.92
N LEU A 85 25.46 13.47 6.28
CA LEU A 85 26.15 14.02 5.11
C LEU A 85 25.52 13.47 3.83
N GLY A 86 25.27 14.34 2.87
CA GLY A 86 24.90 14.01 1.50
C GLY A 86 26.00 14.40 0.52
N ALA A 87 26.17 13.63 -0.54
CA ALA A 87 27.05 13.96 -1.65
C ALA A 87 26.44 13.57 -2.99
N ASN A 88 26.70 14.34 -4.04
CA ASN A 88 26.28 14.06 -5.41
C ASN A 88 27.50 14.04 -6.33
N VAL A 89 27.74 12.89 -6.96
CA VAL A 89 28.95 12.65 -7.77
C VAL A 89 28.60 12.67 -9.26
N PHE A 90 29.44 13.35 -10.06
CA PHE A 90 29.24 13.52 -11.50
C PHE A 90 30.01 12.49 -12.34
N GLY A 91 31.10 11.94 -11.82
CA GLY A 91 31.89 10.90 -12.45
C GLY A 91 32.81 11.40 -13.57
N ARG A 92 33.13 12.69 -13.63
CA ARG A 92 33.90 13.27 -14.75
C ARG A 92 35.37 12.89 -14.75
N THR A 93 35.96 12.71 -15.94
CA THR A 93 37.37 12.31 -16.10
C THR A 93 38.33 13.51 -16.22
N ASP A 94 37.82 14.66 -16.65
CA ASP A 94 38.55 15.91 -16.77
C ASP A 94 38.61 16.64 -15.43
N VAL A 95 37.46 17.11 -14.95
CA VAL A 95 37.28 17.76 -13.66
C VAL A 95 36.12 17.07 -12.97
N GLU A 96 36.43 16.14 -12.06
CA GLU A 96 35.42 15.53 -11.20
C GLU A 96 34.76 16.61 -10.35
N ARG A 97 33.45 16.51 -10.14
CA ARG A 97 32.70 17.38 -9.23
C ARG A 97 31.93 16.52 -8.25
N ILE A 98 32.11 16.82 -6.98
CA ILE A 98 31.35 16.22 -5.88
C ILE A 98 30.71 17.36 -5.10
N GLN A 99 29.40 17.50 -5.23
CA GLN A 99 28.61 18.43 -4.40
C GLN A 99 28.42 17.79 -3.02
N ILE A 100 28.54 18.57 -1.94
CA ILE A 100 28.46 18.10 -0.56
C ILE A 100 27.42 18.94 0.21
N SER A 101 26.53 18.27 0.92
CA SER A 101 25.53 18.86 1.82
C SER A 101 25.60 18.23 3.21
N GLU A 102 25.15 18.98 4.21
CA GLU A 102 24.98 18.53 5.59
C GLU A 102 23.65 19.10 6.09
N LYS A 103 22.80 18.28 6.71
CA LYS A 103 21.38 18.61 6.96
C LYS A 103 21.16 19.77 7.92
N SER A 104 22.12 20.10 8.77
CA SER A 104 22.06 21.30 9.62
C SER A 104 22.62 22.56 8.96
N PHE A 105 23.26 22.44 7.79
CA PHE A 105 23.88 23.55 7.08
C PHE A 105 22.82 24.50 6.49
N ALA A 106 22.45 25.53 7.26
CA ALA A 106 21.31 26.39 6.95
C ALA A 106 21.63 27.88 6.93
N ASN A 107 20.93 28.59 6.06
CA ASN A 107 20.89 30.05 6.00
C ASN A 107 19.49 30.60 6.32
N GLU A 108 19.28 31.91 6.14
CA GLU A 108 17.97 32.58 6.36
C GLU A 108 16.81 31.95 5.56
N GLY A 109 17.08 31.41 4.37
CA GLY A 109 16.12 30.72 3.53
C GLY A 109 15.00 31.60 2.97
N LEU A 110 14.11 30.97 2.19
CA LEU A 110 13.05 31.65 1.44
C LEU A 110 12.09 32.47 2.31
N TYR A 111 11.74 31.99 3.50
CA TYR A 111 10.70 32.58 4.32
C TYR A 111 11.26 33.45 5.47
N GLY A 112 12.57 33.74 5.48
CA GLY A 112 13.21 34.49 6.57
C GLY A 112 13.23 33.75 7.91
N ARG A 113 13.28 32.40 7.87
CA ARG A 113 13.05 31.52 9.04
C ARG A 113 13.97 30.30 9.06
N GLY A 114 15.00 30.27 8.22
CA GLY A 114 15.87 29.12 8.04
C GLY A 114 15.58 28.35 6.76
N GLY A 115 16.63 27.83 6.12
CA GLY A 115 16.53 26.83 5.06
C GLY A 115 17.88 26.19 4.75
N LEU A 116 17.83 24.94 4.29
CA LEU A 116 19.01 24.18 3.87
C LEU A 116 19.73 24.92 2.73
N THR A 117 21.06 24.88 2.74
CA THR A 117 21.90 25.45 1.67
C THR A 117 23.11 24.55 1.41
N ASN A 118 23.65 24.58 0.19
CA ASN A 118 24.80 23.77 -0.20
C ASN A 118 26.03 24.07 0.68
N ALA A 119 26.68 23.01 1.19
CA ALA A 119 27.78 23.14 2.13
C ALA A 119 29.12 23.38 1.42
N ALA A 120 29.46 22.54 0.43
CA ALA A 120 30.69 22.66 -0.34
C ALA A 120 30.61 21.97 -1.71
N GLU A 121 31.55 22.33 -2.57
CA GLU A 121 31.85 21.63 -3.83
C GLU A 121 33.30 21.17 -3.79
N LEU A 122 33.56 19.92 -4.16
CA LEU A 122 34.91 19.37 -4.27
C LEU A 122 35.22 19.05 -5.73
N TYR A 123 36.26 19.69 -6.27
CA TYR A 123 36.73 19.48 -7.64
C TYR A 123 38.04 18.69 -7.64
N LEU A 124 38.11 17.64 -8.47
CA LEU A 124 39.35 16.91 -8.74
C LEU A 124 39.76 17.19 -10.19
N GLU A 125 40.77 18.03 -10.37
CA GLU A 125 41.30 18.42 -11.68
C GLU A 125 42.28 17.34 -12.15
N ILE A 126 41.78 16.35 -12.88
CA ILE A 126 42.50 15.13 -13.30
C ILE A 126 43.07 15.32 -14.72
N GLY A 127 42.30 15.94 -15.61
CA GLY A 127 42.73 16.26 -16.98
C GLY A 127 42.74 15.07 -17.94
N HIS A 128 41.95 14.03 -17.67
CA HIS A 128 41.83 12.87 -18.56
C HIS A 128 40.64 13.00 -19.52
N GLU A 129 40.78 12.43 -20.71
CA GLU A 129 39.67 12.25 -21.64
C GLU A 129 38.88 10.97 -21.30
N ALA A 130 37.57 11.00 -21.51
CA ALA A 130 36.72 9.82 -21.35
C ALA A 130 36.84 8.94 -22.61
N GLY A 131 37.35 7.72 -22.44
CA GLY A 131 37.38 6.71 -23.50
C GLY A 131 36.00 6.09 -23.77
N PRO A 132 35.85 5.32 -24.87
CA PRO A 132 34.60 4.66 -25.24
C PRO A 132 34.19 3.51 -24.29
N ASP A 133 35.10 3.05 -23.43
CA ASP A 133 34.86 2.05 -22.38
C ASP A 133 34.55 2.69 -21.02
N TYR A 134 34.23 4.00 -20.99
CA TYR A 134 33.80 4.68 -19.78
C TYR A 134 32.54 4.03 -19.20
N ARG A 135 32.52 3.92 -17.87
CA ARG A 135 31.33 3.52 -17.12
C ARG A 135 31.31 4.20 -15.77
N ARG A 136 30.17 4.77 -15.40
CA ARG A 136 29.87 5.17 -14.01
C ARG A 136 28.66 4.41 -13.51
N GLU A 137 28.69 3.95 -12.27
CA GLU A 137 27.59 3.17 -11.71
C GLU A 137 27.39 3.42 -10.23
N LEU A 138 26.14 3.43 -9.76
CA LEU A 138 25.77 3.39 -8.35
C LEU A 138 25.19 2.01 -8.04
N CYS A 139 25.89 1.23 -7.23
CA CYS A 139 25.43 -0.08 -6.78
C CYS A 139 24.61 0.09 -5.49
N LEU A 140 23.30 -0.15 -5.57
CA LEU A 140 22.38 0.03 -4.46
C LEU A 140 22.61 -1.00 -3.34
N ASN A 141 23.05 -2.22 -3.68
CA ASN A 141 23.37 -3.26 -2.71
C ASN A 141 24.53 -2.87 -1.79
N ASP A 142 25.46 -2.05 -2.26
CA ASP A 142 26.72 -1.75 -1.55
C ASP A 142 26.79 -0.29 -1.11
N ALA A 143 25.89 0.55 -1.61
CA ALA A 143 25.95 2.01 -1.49
C ALA A 143 27.32 2.56 -1.92
N ILE A 144 27.86 2.03 -3.03
CA ILE A 144 29.13 2.47 -3.61
C ILE A 144 28.85 3.00 -5.01
N HIS A 145 29.33 4.21 -5.26
CA HIS A 145 29.46 4.74 -6.60
C HIS A 145 30.85 4.41 -7.15
N SER A 146 30.93 3.98 -8.41
CA SER A 146 32.18 3.62 -9.08
C SER A 146 32.28 4.28 -10.46
N VAL A 147 33.50 4.61 -10.87
CA VAL A 147 33.81 5.07 -12.23
C VAL A 147 35.01 4.31 -12.77
N SER A 148 34.92 3.77 -13.98
CA SER A 148 36.02 3.11 -14.69
C SER A 148 36.14 3.65 -16.11
N TYR A 149 37.36 3.89 -16.57
CA TYR A 149 37.64 4.41 -17.92
C TYR A 149 39.10 4.20 -18.30
N ARG A 150 39.42 4.35 -19.59
CA ARG A 150 40.80 4.45 -20.07
C ARG A 150 41.15 5.85 -20.57
N SER A 151 42.37 6.28 -20.28
CA SER A 151 42.98 7.49 -20.84
C SER A 151 44.46 7.24 -21.12
N GLY A 152 44.93 7.56 -22.33
CA GLY A 152 46.32 7.30 -22.74
C GLY A 152 46.74 5.82 -22.65
N GLY A 153 45.79 4.88 -22.80
CA GLY A 153 46.00 3.43 -22.69
C GLY A 153 46.03 2.86 -21.26
N ILE A 154 45.94 3.72 -20.24
CA ILE A 154 45.95 3.34 -18.82
C ILE A 154 44.50 3.21 -18.33
N ARG A 155 44.21 2.18 -17.54
CA ARG A 155 42.90 2.03 -16.87
C ARG A 155 42.91 2.78 -15.55
N PHE A 156 41.87 3.58 -15.32
CA PHE A 156 41.62 4.28 -14.07
C PHE A 156 40.33 3.75 -13.43
N GLU A 157 40.34 3.65 -12.11
CA GLU A 157 39.16 3.28 -11.32
C GLU A 157 38.98 4.24 -10.15
N ARG A 158 37.72 4.57 -9.87
CA ARG A 158 37.34 5.41 -8.73
C ARG A 158 36.19 4.80 -7.98
N GLU A 159 36.22 4.88 -6.65
CA GLU A 159 35.17 4.44 -5.76
C GLU A 159 34.83 5.54 -4.76
N TYR A 160 33.53 5.75 -4.51
CA TYR A 160 33.00 6.79 -3.65
C TYR A 160 31.94 6.16 -2.72
N PHE A 161 32.03 6.42 -1.42
CA PHE A 161 31.00 6.03 -0.46
C PHE A 161 31.03 6.92 0.79
N THR A 162 29.89 7.04 1.44
CA THR A 162 29.70 7.80 2.69
C THR A 162 29.47 6.83 3.84
N SER A 163 30.52 6.54 4.61
CA SER A 163 30.44 5.59 5.72
C SER A 163 29.63 6.20 6.87
N GLN A 164 28.54 5.54 7.28
CA GLN A 164 27.82 5.89 8.51
C GLN A 164 28.61 5.50 9.77
N PRO A 165 29.21 4.29 9.86
CA PRO A 165 29.95 3.88 11.06
C PRO A 165 31.21 4.70 11.36
N ASP A 166 31.72 5.44 10.38
CA ASP A 166 32.95 6.25 10.50
C ASP A 166 32.70 7.75 10.22
N ASP A 167 31.47 8.11 9.85
CA ASP A 167 31.01 9.48 9.53
C ASP A 167 31.95 10.28 8.60
N VAL A 168 32.33 9.64 7.49
CA VAL A 168 33.22 10.21 6.47
C VAL A 168 32.78 9.83 5.05
N LEU A 169 32.90 10.77 4.12
CA LEU A 169 32.95 10.49 2.68
C LEU A 169 34.36 10.03 2.31
N VAL A 170 34.45 8.89 1.63
CA VAL A 170 35.69 8.30 1.14
C VAL A 170 35.69 8.31 -0.38
N VAL A 171 36.77 8.78 -0.99
CA VAL A 171 36.99 8.75 -2.44
C VAL A 171 38.34 8.11 -2.74
N ARG A 172 38.36 6.96 -3.42
CA ARG A 172 39.61 6.29 -3.83
C ARG A 172 39.76 6.38 -5.34
N LEU A 173 40.97 6.67 -5.80
CA LEU A 173 41.36 6.70 -7.21
C LEU A 173 42.59 5.82 -7.40
N THR A 174 42.57 4.94 -8.39
CA THR A 174 43.69 4.04 -8.73
C THR A 174 43.95 4.04 -10.24
N ALA A 175 45.16 3.63 -10.63
CA ALA A 175 45.54 3.38 -12.02
C ALA A 175 46.22 2.00 -12.13
N ASP A 176 46.05 1.32 -13.28
CA ASP A 176 46.72 0.04 -13.55
C ASP A 176 48.22 0.19 -13.90
N ARG A 177 48.73 1.42 -13.91
CA ARG A 177 50.14 1.74 -14.10
C ARG A 177 50.67 2.62 -12.95
N PRO A 178 51.73 2.21 -12.24
CA PRO A 178 52.38 3.03 -11.23
C PRO A 178 52.79 4.41 -11.77
N GLY A 179 52.64 5.43 -10.93
CA GLY A 179 52.98 6.81 -11.25
C GLY A 179 52.09 7.49 -12.29
N ALA A 180 50.93 6.91 -12.64
CA ALA A 180 50.05 7.46 -13.68
C ALA A 180 49.05 8.51 -13.16
N LEU A 181 48.85 8.64 -11.85
CA LEU A 181 47.81 9.49 -11.28
C LEU A 181 48.37 10.85 -10.89
N SER A 182 47.92 11.92 -11.56
CA SER A 182 48.18 13.30 -11.17
C SER A 182 46.87 14.08 -11.14
N MET A 183 46.66 14.89 -10.10
CA MET A 183 45.48 15.75 -10.02
C MET A 183 45.66 16.91 -9.05
N THR A 184 44.79 17.92 -9.13
CA THR A 184 44.65 18.94 -8.09
C THR A 184 43.31 18.78 -7.37
N VAL A 185 43.36 18.67 -6.05
CA VAL A 185 42.18 18.72 -5.18
C VAL A 185 41.89 20.19 -4.85
N ARG A 186 40.74 20.68 -5.32
CA ARG A 186 40.29 22.06 -5.15
C ARG A 186 38.88 22.10 -4.56
N PRO A 187 38.72 22.40 -3.27
CA PRO A 187 37.41 22.62 -2.69
C PRO A 187 36.92 24.07 -2.88
N GLU A 188 35.62 24.25 -2.78
CA GLU A 188 34.94 25.53 -2.84
C GLU A 188 33.79 25.57 -1.83
N ILE A 189 33.59 26.72 -1.18
CA ILE A 189 32.36 27.01 -0.43
C ILE A 189 31.49 27.88 -1.35
N PRO A 190 30.39 27.34 -1.91
CA PRO A 190 29.55 28.10 -2.82
C PRO A 190 28.82 29.23 -2.09
N TYR A 191 28.38 30.23 -2.87
CA TYR A 191 27.55 31.36 -2.41
C TYR A 191 28.22 32.27 -1.36
N VAL A 192 29.49 32.64 -1.60
CA VAL A 192 30.23 33.63 -0.79
C VAL A 192 30.62 34.84 -1.66
N PRO A 193 30.10 36.06 -1.40
CA PRO A 193 29.05 36.38 -0.43
C PRO A 193 27.67 35.86 -0.87
N SER A 194 26.80 35.61 0.11
CA SER A 194 25.39 35.25 -0.12
C SER A 194 24.64 36.37 -0.83
N ARG A 195 23.74 36.01 -1.74
CA ARG A 195 22.80 36.92 -2.43
C ARG A 195 21.64 37.33 -1.53
N GLU A 196 21.31 36.53 -0.51
CA GLU A 196 20.24 36.84 0.43
C GLU A 196 20.57 37.97 1.41
N LYS A 197 19.61 38.88 1.60
CA LYS A 197 19.75 40.08 2.43
C LYS A 197 19.75 39.73 3.91
N GLY A 198 20.84 39.97 4.62
CA GLY A 198 20.94 39.72 6.07
C GLY A 198 21.65 38.41 6.41
N ASN A 199 21.96 37.60 5.41
CA ASN A 199 22.64 36.33 5.56
C ASN A 199 24.14 36.44 5.18
N SER A 200 24.96 36.98 6.08
CA SER A 200 26.41 37.01 5.84
C SER A 200 27.02 35.62 6.02
N LYS A 201 27.63 35.08 4.94
CA LYS A 201 28.36 33.81 4.91
C LYS A 201 29.84 34.10 4.74
N THR A 202 30.65 33.67 5.69
CA THR A 202 32.11 33.82 5.66
C THR A 202 32.77 32.50 5.32
N ALA A 203 33.88 32.51 4.59
CA ALA A 203 34.61 31.30 4.22
C ALA A 203 36.12 31.53 4.29
N THR A 204 36.80 30.64 5.02
CA THR A 204 38.26 30.52 5.04
C THR A 204 38.63 29.15 4.51
N ILE A 205 39.45 29.11 3.47
CA ILE A 205 40.06 27.88 2.96
C ILE A 205 41.55 28.02 3.13
N HIS A 206 42.17 27.05 3.79
CA HIS A 206 43.62 26.98 3.92
C HIS A 206 44.07 25.53 3.97
N THR A 207 45.33 25.32 3.62
CA THR A 207 45.95 24.00 3.66
C THR A 207 46.95 23.91 4.81
N ARG A 208 47.15 22.68 5.31
CA ARG A 208 48.25 22.34 6.20
C ARG A 208 48.78 20.97 5.81
N GLY A 209 49.84 20.97 5.00
CA GLY A 209 50.39 19.75 4.43
C GLY A 209 49.35 19.05 3.55
N ARG A 210 48.86 17.90 4.00
CA ARG A 210 47.89 17.06 3.27
C ARG A 210 46.42 17.34 3.59
N ASP A 211 46.16 18.25 4.52
CA ASP A 211 44.82 18.63 4.93
C ASP A 211 44.42 19.95 4.26
N ILE A 212 43.19 20.01 3.74
CA ILE A 212 42.52 21.25 3.32
C ILE A 212 41.36 21.48 4.29
N MET A 213 41.39 22.59 5.01
CA MET A 213 40.36 22.96 5.97
C MET A 213 39.54 24.13 5.42
N LEU A 214 38.23 23.94 5.38
CA LEU A 214 37.26 24.95 5.04
C LEU A 214 36.45 25.27 6.30
N THR A 215 36.52 26.50 6.78
CA THR A 215 35.80 26.95 7.97
C THR A 215 35.06 28.25 7.71
N GLY A 216 34.00 28.50 8.46
CA GLY A 216 33.22 29.71 8.31
C GLY A 216 32.07 29.81 9.29
N MET A 217 31.28 30.86 9.09
CA MET A 217 30.06 31.11 9.84
C MET A 217 28.98 31.69 8.94
N ILE A 218 27.74 31.26 9.18
CA ILE A 218 26.52 31.85 8.63
C ILE A 218 25.84 32.65 9.74
N ASP A 219 25.73 33.96 9.55
CA ASP A 219 25.34 34.90 10.61
C ASP A 219 23.92 34.69 11.15
N PHE A 220 22.97 34.28 10.29
CA PHE A 220 21.54 34.23 10.63
C PHE A 220 21.24 33.43 11.91
N PHE A 221 21.85 32.24 12.04
CA PHE A 221 21.76 31.39 13.24
C PHE A 221 23.02 31.39 14.11
N ARG A 222 24.06 32.17 13.74
CA ARG A 222 25.42 32.01 14.26
C ARG A 222 25.97 30.59 14.07
N LEU A 223 25.65 29.99 12.92
CA LEU A 223 26.04 28.63 12.56
C LEU A 223 27.50 28.61 12.12
N ARG A 224 28.35 27.99 12.93
CA ARG A 224 29.74 27.70 12.58
C ARG A 224 29.82 26.35 11.90
N TYR A 225 30.69 26.25 10.90
CA TYR A 225 30.87 25.01 10.17
C TYR A 225 32.36 24.75 9.90
N ALA A 226 32.71 23.47 9.80
CA ALA A 226 34.02 23.01 9.41
C ALA A 226 33.89 21.82 8.44
N ILE A 227 34.72 21.84 7.41
CA ILE A 227 34.90 20.75 6.46
C ILE A 227 36.39 20.51 6.35
N GLN A 228 36.80 19.24 6.43
CA GLN A 228 38.19 18.86 6.22
C GLN A 228 38.30 17.81 5.14
N VAL A 229 39.17 18.07 4.16
CA VAL A 229 39.57 17.11 3.13
C VAL A 229 41.00 16.68 3.42
N ARG A 230 41.21 15.41 3.72
CA ARG A 230 42.55 14.81 3.85
C ARG A 230 42.92 14.06 2.58
N VAL A 231 44.06 14.40 2.01
CA VAL A 231 44.59 13.79 0.78
C VAL A 231 45.68 12.79 1.13
N LEU A 232 45.42 11.51 0.92
CA LEU A 232 46.36 10.41 1.12
C LEU A 232 46.84 9.92 -0.25
N HIS A 233 48.12 9.60 -0.40
CA HIS A 233 48.66 9.09 -1.66
C HIS A 233 49.65 7.94 -1.43
N LYS A 234 49.76 7.05 -2.41
CA LYS A 234 50.79 6.02 -2.51
C LYS A 234 51.63 6.28 -3.75
N GLY A 235 52.95 6.35 -3.58
CA GLY A 235 53.85 6.80 -4.64
C GLY A 235 53.67 8.29 -4.98
N GLY A 236 54.55 8.83 -5.82
CA GLY A 236 54.48 10.22 -6.25
C GLY A 236 54.77 11.25 -5.15
N GLU A 237 54.40 12.51 -5.42
CA GLU A 237 54.61 13.65 -4.53
C GLU A 237 53.31 14.44 -4.27
N LEU A 238 53.21 15.00 -3.06
CA LEU A 238 52.13 15.89 -2.62
C LEU A 238 52.66 17.32 -2.49
N ILE A 239 51.99 18.26 -3.14
CA ILE A 239 52.34 19.68 -3.16
C ILE A 239 51.17 20.48 -2.58
N ALA A 240 51.37 21.03 -1.39
CA ALA A 240 50.39 21.91 -0.75
C ALA A 240 50.46 23.32 -1.33
N GLY A 241 49.40 23.75 -2.02
CA GLY A 241 49.16 25.16 -2.35
C GLY A 241 48.47 25.88 -1.20
N SER A 242 48.10 27.15 -1.35
CA SER A 242 47.44 27.91 -0.26
C SER A 242 46.01 27.45 0.05
N LYS A 243 45.29 26.94 -0.97
CA LYS A 243 43.89 26.48 -0.88
C LYS A 243 43.65 25.14 -1.58
N THR A 244 44.68 24.52 -2.11
CA THR A 244 44.63 23.32 -2.94
C THR A 244 45.74 22.36 -2.55
N VAL A 245 45.56 21.08 -2.86
CA VAL A 245 46.61 20.07 -2.75
C VAL A 245 46.76 19.40 -4.11
N ALA A 246 47.94 19.47 -4.71
CA ALA A 246 48.26 18.78 -5.95
C ALA A 246 49.00 17.48 -5.67
N ILE A 247 48.64 16.42 -6.39
CA ILE A 247 49.34 15.14 -6.41
C ILE A 247 49.97 14.95 -7.79
N ARG A 248 51.23 14.54 -7.83
CA ARG A 248 51.95 14.22 -9.08
C ARG A 248 52.48 12.80 -9.04
N ASN A 249 52.25 12.09 -10.13
CA ASN A 249 52.81 10.75 -10.39
C ASN A 249 52.57 9.74 -9.24
N ALA A 250 51.36 9.70 -8.69
CA ALA A 250 50.98 8.71 -7.68
C ALA A 250 50.49 7.40 -8.35
N ASP A 251 50.49 6.33 -7.56
CA ASP A 251 49.89 5.04 -7.91
C ASP A 251 48.40 5.02 -7.53
N GLU A 252 48.09 5.64 -6.38
CA GLU A 252 46.77 5.68 -5.78
C GLU A 252 46.61 6.96 -4.97
N VAL A 253 45.39 7.52 -4.94
CA VAL A 253 44.99 8.59 -4.03
C VAL A 253 43.70 8.22 -3.31
N THR A 254 43.65 8.46 -2.00
CA THR A 254 42.43 8.38 -1.19
C THR A 254 42.14 9.73 -0.56
N LEU A 255 40.91 10.22 -0.70
CA LEU A 255 40.39 11.40 -0.02
C LEU A 255 39.47 10.95 1.12
N LEU A 256 39.65 11.55 2.29
CA LEU A 256 38.73 11.45 3.40
C LEU A 256 38.12 12.83 3.62
N VAL A 257 36.79 12.91 3.66
CA VAL A 257 36.05 14.16 3.82
C VAL A 257 35.07 14.04 4.98
N ALA A 258 35.16 14.96 5.93
CA ALA A 258 34.23 15.07 7.05
C ALA A 258 33.69 16.49 7.12
N VAL A 259 32.43 16.61 7.54
CA VAL A 259 31.70 17.88 7.68
C VAL A 259 31.01 17.88 9.04
N ASP A 260 31.06 19.02 9.72
CA ASP A 260 30.27 19.22 10.94
C ASP A 260 29.93 20.69 11.14
N THR A 261 28.93 20.95 11.98
CA THR A 261 28.52 22.28 12.41
C THR A 261 28.46 22.36 13.93
N ASN A 262 28.18 23.53 14.50
CA ASN A 262 27.86 23.66 15.92
C ASN A 262 26.38 23.37 16.25
N TYR A 263 25.66 22.69 15.36
CA TYR A 263 24.27 22.27 15.56
C TYR A 263 24.16 21.14 16.59
N GLU A 264 23.14 21.21 17.43
CA GLU A 264 22.74 20.14 18.34
C GLU A 264 21.21 20.15 18.43
N LEU A 265 20.58 19.03 18.10
CA LEU A 265 19.12 18.91 18.14
C LEU A 265 18.62 18.92 19.60
N LYS A 266 18.00 20.03 20.00
CA LYS A 266 17.43 20.22 21.34
C LYS A 266 16.31 21.26 21.34
N PRO A 267 15.43 21.29 22.37
CA PRO A 267 14.31 22.22 22.42
C PRO A 267 14.67 23.70 22.27
N GLU A 268 15.83 24.13 22.79
CA GLU A 268 16.29 25.51 22.72
C GLU A 268 16.39 26.03 21.28
N LEU A 269 16.63 25.15 20.30
CA LEU A 269 16.64 25.52 18.89
C LEU A 269 15.30 26.09 18.44
N PHE A 270 14.17 25.56 18.93
CA PHE A 270 12.84 25.98 18.48
C PHE A 270 12.25 27.11 19.33
N LEU A 271 12.76 27.29 20.54
CA LEU A 271 12.23 28.23 21.53
C LEU A 271 12.87 29.63 21.44
N ARG A 272 14.11 29.74 20.94
CA ARG A 272 14.88 31.01 20.92
C ARG A 272 14.83 31.73 19.58
N GLU A 273 15.14 33.02 19.61
CA GLU A 273 15.31 33.85 18.42
C GLU A 273 16.52 33.40 17.58
N PRO A 274 16.53 33.61 16.25
CA PRO A 274 17.55 33.05 15.34
C PRO A 274 19.00 33.19 15.82
N ALA A 275 19.42 34.39 16.24
CA ALA A 275 20.80 34.66 16.65
C ALA A 275 21.22 34.01 17.99
N GLU A 276 20.28 33.42 18.73
CA GLU A 276 20.47 32.81 20.07
C GLU A 276 20.28 31.28 20.05
N LYS A 277 19.93 30.70 18.90
CA LYS A 277 19.68 29.27 18.74
C LYS A 277 20.95 28.43 18.91
N LEU A 278 22.11 28.95 18.48
CA LEU A 278 23.39 28.23 18.50
C LEU A 278 24.43 28.92 19.36
N ASP A 279 25.28 28.12 20.01
CA ASP A 279 26.45 28.60 20.72
C ASP A 279 27.62 28.75 19.74
N SER A 280 27.93 30.00 19.37
CA SER A 280 29.02 30.31 18.44
C SER A 280 30.42 30.18 19.06
N SER A 281 30.53 29.87 20.35
CA SER A 281 31.82 29.53 20.97
C SER A 281 32.26 28.09 20.63
N LEU A 282 31.33 27.22 20.24
CA LEU A 282 31.61 25.85 19.84
C LEU A 282 32.23 25.83 18.44
N ASP A 283 33.44 25.30 18.35
CA ASP A 283 34.17 25.11 17.09
C ASP A 283 33.99 23.67 16.60
N PRO A 284 33.44 23.43 15.39
CA PRO A 284 33.25 22.08 14.87
C PRO A 284 34.55 21.42 14.36
N LEU A 285 35.60 22.19 14.07
CA LEU A 285 36.84 21.69 13.47
C LEU A 285 37.54 20.56 14.26
N PRO A 286 37.61 20.58 15.61
CA PRO A 286 38.21 19.49 16.38
C PRO A 286 37.49 18.14 16.19
N MET A 287 36.15 18.14 16.09
CA MET A 287 35.37 16.92 15.86
C MET A 287 35.61 16.39 14.45
N VAL A 288 35.55 17.27 13.45
CA VAL A 288 35.90 16.97 12.05
C VAL A 288 37.30 16.37 11.93
N SER A 289 38.29 17.01 12.56
CA SER A 289 39.69 16.54 12.57
C SER A 289 39.82 15.17 13.22
N ARG A 290 39.07 14.91 14.28
CA ARG A 290 39.07 13.62 14.97
C ARG A 290 38.54 12.52 14.06
N ARG A 291 37.38 12.70 13.42
CA ARG A 291 36.81 11.72 12.47
C ARG A 291 37.78 11.40 11.35
N ILE A 292 38.42 12.41 10.79
CA ILE A 292 39.44 12.26 9.74
C ILE A 292 40.68 11.47 10.23
N HIS A 293 41.18 11.71 11.45
CA HIS A 293 42.28 10.92 12.02
C HIS A 293 41.88 9.47 12.29
N GLU A 294 40.70 9.23 12.82
CA GLU A 294 40.19 7.88 13.10
C GLU A 294 39.97 7.10 11.79
N ALA A 295 39.40 7.72 10.77
CA ALA A 295 39.20 7.11 9.46
C ALA A 295 40.53 6.76 8.78
N GLU A 296 41.50 7.66 8.82
CA GLU A 296 42.84 7.37 8.28
C GLU A 296 43.51 6.20 8.99
N ALA A 297 43.45 6.16 10.33
CA ALA A 297 44.05 5.09 11.11
C ALA A 297 43.44 3.70 10.79
N ARG A 298 42.19 3.66 10.33
CA ARG A 298 41.54 2.42 9.86
C ARG A 298 42.04 1.99 8.47
N GLY A 299 42.28 2.95 7.59
CA GLY A 299 42.64 2.70 6.20
C GLY A 299 41.44 2.31 5.32
N TYR A 300 41.63 2.41 4.00
CA TYR A 300 40.54 2.30 3.01
C TYR A 300 39.78 0.96 3.08
N ASP A 301 40.49 -0.17 3.07
CA ASP A 301 39.84 -1.49 2.96
C ASP A 301 38.94 -1.76 4.18
N ALA A 302 39.37 -1.34 5.38
CA ALA A 302 38.58 -1.47 6.60
C ALA A 302 37.36 -0.53 6.60
N LEU A 303 37.52 0.72 6.12
CA LEU A 303 36.41 1.66 5.96
C LEU A 303 35.35 1.11 4.99
N LYS A 304 35.76 0.60 3.82
CA LYS A 304 34.86 0.01 2.83
C LYS A 304 34.14 -1.22 3.40
N ALA A 305 34.86 -2.12 4.07
CA ALA A 305 34.25 -3.32 4.66
C ALA A 305 33.20 -2.97 5.73
N ARG A 306 33.48 -1.97 6.59
CA ARG A 306 32.53 -1.48 7.61
C ARG A 306 31.31 -0.82 6.98
N HIS A 307 31.52 0.04 5.98
CA HIS A 307 30.45 0.69 5.21
C HIS A 307 29.52 -0.34 4.57
N VAL A 308 30.07 -1.30 3.81
CA VAL A 308 29.28 -2.32 3.12
C VAL A 308 28.53 -3.20 4.12
N ALA A 309 29.17 -3.58 5.23
CA ALA A 309 28.52 -4.38 6.26
C ALA A 309 27.34 -3.64 6.92
N ASP A 310 27.52 -2.35 7.26
CA ASP A 310 26.48 -1.50 7.81
C ASP A 310 25.30 -1.35 6.84
N HIS A 311 25.58 -0.93 5.60
CA HIS A 311 24.54 -0.71 4.59
C HIS A 311 23.77 -1.99 4.27
N ARG A 312 24.48 -3.11 4.01
CA ARG A 312 23.83 -4.40 3.71
C ARG A 312 23.04 -4.95 4.88
N SER A 313 23.41 -4.64 6.12
CA SER A 313 22.61 -5.02 7.30
C SER A 313 21.19 -4.45 7.28
N LEU A 314 20.95 -3.38 6.50
CA LEU A 314 19.66 -2.75 6.25
C LEU A 314 19.09 -3.15 4.89
N PHE A 315 19.89 -3.00 3.84
CA PHE A 315 19.43 -3.15 2.46
C PHE A 315 19.03 -4.59 2.13
N ASP A 316 19.80 -5.59 2.57
CA ASP A 316 19.57 -7.01 2.25
C ASP A 316 18.39 -7.62 3.03
N ARG A 317 17.78 -6.87 3.95
CA ARG A 317 16.63 -7.34 4.74
C ARG A 317 15.40 -7.66 3.90
N VAL A 318 15.26 -7.00 2.75
CA VAL A 318 14.15 -7.21 1.81
C VAL A 318 14.68 -7.37 0.39
N SER A 319 14.08 -8.29 -0.35
CA SER A 319 14.25 -8.45 -1.79
C SER A 319 12.89 -8.64 -2.44
N ILE A 320 12.71 -8.06 -3.63
CA ILE A 320 11.57 -8.37 -4.50
C ILE A 320 12.11 -8.90 -5.83
N ASP A 321 11.47 -9.94 -6.37
CA ASP A 321 11.76 -10.47 -7.70
C ASP A 321 10.45 -10.58 -8.46
N LEU A 322 10.27 -9.72 -9.45
CA LEU A 322 9.10 -9.68 -10.33
C LEU A 322 9.32 -10.51 -11.60
N GLY A 323 10.24 -11.48 -11.53
CA GLY A 323 10.64 -12.33 -12.66
C GLY A 323 11.58 -11.63 -13.65
N SER A 324 12.20 -10.52 -13.23
CA SER A 324 13.04 -9.71 -14.10
C SER A 324 14.47 -10.25 -14.20
N LYS A 325 15.16 -9.91 -15.29
CA LYS A 325 16.62 -10.07 -15.42
C LYS A 325 17.27 -8.70 -15.35
N VAL A 326 18.50 -8.64 -14.83
CA VAL A 326 19.28 -7.40 -14.85
C VAL A 326 19.41 -6.92 -16.30
N SER A 327 18.94 -5.70 -16.56
CA SER A 327 19.00 -5.11 -17.90
C SER A 327 20.45 -4.76 -18.26
N PRO A 328 20.92 -5.08 -19.48
CA PRO A 328 22.23 -4.66 -19.96
C PRO A 328 22.24 -3.21 -20.47
N LEU A 329 21.09 -2.53 -20.51
CA LEU A 329 20.99 -1.14 -20.98
C LEU A 329 21.43 -0.15 -19.88
N PRO A 330 22.01 1.00 -20.26
CA PRO A 330 22.14 2.15 -19.37
C PRO A 330 20.81 2.55 -18.75
N THR A 331 20.85 3.17 -17.55
CA THR A 331 19.63 3.57 -16.85
C THR A 331 18.80 4.56 -17.68
N HIS A 332 19.43 5.54 -18.34
CA HIS A 332 18.69 6.50 -19.16
C HIS A 332 17.98 5.84 -20.35
N GLU A 333 18.63 4.89 -21.04
CA GLU A 333 18.01 4.17 -22.17
C GLU A 333 16.87 3.27 -21.70
N LEU A 334 17.03 2.64 -20.53
CA LEU A 334 15.99 1.84 -19.90
C LEU A 334 14.75 2.70 -19.57
N LEU A 335 14.97 3.89 -19.01
CA LEU A 335 13.92 4.86 -18.72
C LEU A 335 13.27 5.40 -20.00
N ASP A 336 14.05 5.71 -21.04
CA ASP A 336 13.54 6.23 -22.31
C ASP A 336 12.70 5.17 -23.06
N ALA A 337 13.11 3.90 -23.01
CA ALA A 337 12.32 2.79 -23.52
C ALA A 337 10.98 2.64 -22.77
N TYR A 338 11.00 2.82 -21.45
CA TYR A 338 9.78 2.82 -20.62
C TYR A 338 8.85 4.00 -20.98
N LYS A 339 9.42 5.21 -21.15
CA LYS A 339 8.70 6.42 -21.60
C LYS A 339 8.07 6.27 -22.98
N ALA A 340 8.70 5.50 -23.87
CA ALA A 340 8.18 5.18 -25.20
C ALA A 340 7.02 4.14 -25.18
N GLY A 341 6.54 3.74 -24.00
CA GLY A 341 5.45 2.78 -23.83
C GLY A 341 5.91 1.34 -23.59
N GLY A 342 7.23 1.11 -23.51
CA GLY A 342 7.80 -0.16 -23.10
C GLY A 342 7.44 -0.56 -21.67
N HIS A 343 7.83 -1.77 -21.30
CA HIS A 343 7.63 -2.30 -19.96
C HIS A 343 8.83 -3.15 -19.57
N ASP A 344 9.41 -2.85 -18.41
CA ASP A 344 10.56 -3.57 -17.89
C ASP A 344 10.43 -3.71 -16.36
N THR A 345 10.24 -4.95 -15.91
CA THR A 345 10.10 -5.29 -14.49
C THR A 345 11.39 -5.09 -13.70
N TYR A 346 12.57 -5.06 -14.34
CA TYR A 346 13.82 -4.73 -13.64
C TYR A 346 13.88 -3.24 -13.30
N LEU A 347 13.39 -2.35 -14.17
CA LEU A 347 13.25 -0.93 -13.81
C LEU A 347 12.29 -0.73 -12.63
N GLU A 348 11.20 -1.48 -12.59
CA GLU A 348 10.23 -1.44 -11.49
C GLU A 348 10.82 -1.93 -10.17
N GLU A 349 11.57 -3.04 -10.18
CA GLU A 349 12.33 -3.49 -9.01
C GLU A 349 13.42 -2.48 -8.59
N LEU A 350 14.12 -1.91 -9.57
CA LEU A 350 15.17 -0.91 -9.34
C LEU A 350 14.60 0.35 -8.66
N MET A 351 13.41 0.81 -9.06
CA MET A 351 12.72 1.94 -8.44
C MET A 351 12.34 1.65 -6.98
N PHE A 352 11.83 0.46 -6.67
CA PHE A 352 11.53 0.05 -5.30
C PHE A 352 12.80 0.04 -4.42
N HIS A 353 13.85 -0.62 -4.91
CA HIS A 353 15.12 -0.72 -4.19
C HIS A 353 15.85 0.64 -4.09
N TYR A 354 15.64 1.54 -5.04
CA TYR A 354 16.18 2.89 -4.97
C TYR A 354 15.52 3.71 -3.87
N GLY A 355 14.20 3.60 -3.66
CA GLY A 355 13.55 4.22 -2.50
C GLY A 355 14.12 3.72 -1.16
N ARG A 356 14.35 2.42 -1.01
CA ARG A 356 15.01 1.84 0.19
C ARG A 356 16.40 2.43 0.40
N TYR A 357 17.21 2.44 -0.66
CA TYR A 357 18.55 3.02 -0.66
C TYR A 357 18.53 4.49 -0.23
N LEU A 358 17.65 5.30 -0.82
CA LEU A 358 17.55 6.73 -0.56
C LEU A 358 17.17 7.02 0.91
N LEU A 359 16.29 6.20 1.50
CA LEU A 359 15.94 6.34 2.92
C LEU A 359 17.13 5.99 3.83
N ILE A 360 17.80 4.85 3.58
CA ILE A 360 19.01 4.45 4.32
C ILE A 360 20.09 5.55 4.23
N ALA A 361 20.28 6.13 3.05
CA ALA A 361 21.30 7.14 2.82
C ALA A 361 20.96 8.52 3.43
N SER A 362 19.69 8.79 3.75
CA SER A 362 19.25 10.12 4.20
C SER A 362 18.72 10.18 5.63
N SER A 363 18.36 9.05 6.25
CA SER A 363 17.87 9.03 7.63
C SER A 363 18.39 7.81 8.41
N ARG A 364 19.34 8.08 9.31
CA ARG A 364 19.98 7.09 10.19
C ARG A 364 19.96 7.57 11.63
N PRO A 365 19.88 6.68 12.63
CA PRO A 365 19.94 7.06 14.04
C PRO A 365 21.08 8.04 14.34
N GLY A 366 20.79 9.09 15.11
CA GLY A 366 21.73 10.17 15.41
C GLY A 366 21.87 11.26 14.34
N SER A 367 21.14 11.18 13.22
CA SER A 367 21.04 12.25 12.23
C SER A 367 19.70 13.01 12.33
N LEU A 368 19.51 14.06 11.55
CA LEU A 368 18.18 14.68 11.35
C LEU A 368 17.25 13.78 10.51
N PRO A 369 15.93 14.01 10.47
CA PRO A 369 15.06 13.26 9.56
C PRO A 369 15.39 13.51 8.08
N ALA A 370 14.97 12.62 7.19
CA ALA A 370 14.97 12.88 5.75
C ALA A 370 14.05 14.08 5.44
N ASN A 371 14.61 15.13 4.84
CA ASN A 371 13.87 16.32 4.46
C ASN A 371 13.27 16.18 3.04
N LEU A 372 12.73 17.27 2.48
CA LEU A 372 12.15 17.28 1.12
C LEU A 372 13.10 16.77 0.00
N GLN A 373 14.41 16.82 0.22
CA GLN A 373 15.45 16.33 -0.68
C GLN A 373 16.34 15.27 -0.01
N GLY A 374 15.86 14.64 1.06
CA GLY A 374 16.59 13.63 1.83
C GLY A 374 17.75 14.22 2.63
N ALA A 375 18.95 14.13 2.06
CA ALA A 375 20.20 14.69 2.59
C ALA A 375 20.93 15.58 1.57
N TRP A 376 20.36 15.79 0.38
CA TRP A 376 21.02 16.40 -0.77
C TRP A 376 20.43 17.79 -1.07
N SER A 377 21.26 18.78 -1.32
CA SER A 377 20.79 20.07 -1.85
C SER A 377 21.92 20.84 -2.53
N GLN A 378 21.64 21.32 -3.74
CA GLN A 378 22.53 22.17 -4.52
C GLN A 378 22.31 23.67 -4.30
N TYR A 379 21.22 24.06 -3.65
CA TYR A 379 20.70 25.42 -3.74
C TYR A 379 21.41 26.38 -2.77
N GLU A 380 21.47 27.66 -3.14
CA GLU A 380 21.70 28.73 -2.16
C GLU A 380 20.51 28.83 -1.22
N VAL A 381 19.31 28.95 -1.80
CA VAL A 381 18.05 28.95 -1.07
C VAL A 381 17.21 27.80 -1.61
N THR A 382 17.07 26.76 -0.80
CA THR A 382 16.39 25.52 -1.22
C THR A 382 14.88 25.76 -1.38
N PRO A 383 14.24 25.25 -2.47
CA PRO A 383 12.79 25.26 -2.63
C PRO A 383 12.08 24.73 -1.39
N TRP A 384 11.09 25.48 -0.90
CA TRP A 384 10.39 25.16 0.35
C TRP A 384 11.38 24.84 1.49
N THR A 385 12.41 25.68 1.64
CA THR A 385 13.49 25.60 2.65
C THR A 385 14.29 24.30 2.71
N GLY A 386 13.99 23.29 1.89
CA GLY A 386 14.53 21.94 2.07
C GLY A 386 14.20 21.34 3.44
N GLY A 387 13.07 21.70 4.05
CA GLY A 387 12.70 21.25 5.41
C GLY A 387 11.67 20.12 5.42
N TYR A 388 10.74 20.15 6.38
CA TYR A 388 9.77 19.08 6.67
C TYR A 388 8.32 19.58 6.55
N TRP A 389 7.58 19.07 5.55
CA TRP A 389 6.20 19.46 5.26
C TRP A 389 5.24 18.39 5.78
N HIS A 390 4.45 18.75 6.79
CA HIS A 390 3.65 17.83 7.60
C HIS A 390 2.21 17.62 7.11
N ASN A 391 1.83 18.17 5.95
CA ASN A 391 0.51 17.94 5.38
C ASN A 391 0.50 16.85 4.29
N ILE A 392 1.64 16.21 4.02
CA ILE A 392 1.77 14.96 3.23
C ILE A 392 3.23 14.47 3.12
N ASN A 393 4.19 15.37 2.92
CA ASN A 393 5.52 15.02 2.37
C ASN A 393 6.41 14.27 3.36
N VAL A 394 6.58 14.79 4.58
CA VAL A 394 7.43 14.10 5.58
C VAL A 394 6.77 12.79 6.01
N GLN A 395 5.45 12.70 6.00
CA GLN A 395 4.75 11.44 6.20
C GLN A 395 5.10 10.43 5.11
N MET A 396 5.04 10.86 3.84
CA MET A 396 5.39 10.04 2.70
C MET A 396 6.83 9.55 2.72
N ASN A 397 7.77 10.35 3.24
CA ASN A 397 9.15 9.92 3.42
C ASN A 397 9.27 8.64 4.27
N TYR A 398 8.36 8.43 5.22
CA TYR A 398 8.43 7.32 6.18
C TYR A 398 7.35 6.24 6.00
N TRP A 399 6.41 6.38 5.06
CA TRP A 399 5.38 5.35 4.82
C TRP A 399 5.97 3.97 4.57
N GLY A 400 7.05 3.89 3.77
CA GLY A 400 7.71 2.62 3.48
C GLY A 400 8.79 2.22 4.48
N ALA A 401 9.11 3.04 5.49
CA ALA A 401 10.17 2.72 6.46
C ALA A 401 9.86 1.42 7.20
N ASN A 402 8.66 1.32 7.79
CA ASN A 402 8.27 0.13 8.53
C ASN A 402 7.95 -1.08 7.62
N PRO A 403 7.07 -0.99 6.59
CA PRO A 403 6.73 -2.13 5.73
C PRO A 403 7.92 -2.75 5.00
N THR A 404 9.01 -2.00 4.84
CA THR A 404 10.23 -2.46 4.19
C THR A 404 11.37 -2.79 5.17
N ASP A 405 11.07 -3.06 6.45
CA ASP A 405 12.05 -3.54 7.46
C ASP A 405 13.19 -2.54 7.75
N LEU A 406 12.88 -1.24 7.75
CA LEU A 406 13.80 -0.11 8.01
C LEU A 406 13.31 0.80 9.15
N ALA A 407 12.66 0.26 10.18
CA ALA A 407 12.05 1.05 11.26
C ALA A 407 13.03 2.02 11.95
N GLU A 408 14.31 1.65 12.11
CA GLU A 408 15.34 2.50 12.73
C GLU A 408 15.61 3.81 11.96
N THR A 409 15.22 3.88 10.69
CA THR A 409 15.33 5.12 9.89
C THR A 409 14.31 6.18 10.33
N PHE A 410 13.30 5.82 11.12
CA PHE A 410 12.31 6.76 11.66
C PHE A 410 12.74 7.38 13.01
N GLU A 411 13.73 6.81 13.71
CA GLU A 411 14.26 7.35 14.97
C GLU A 411 14.67 8.84 14.88
N PRO A 412 15.36 9.31 13.81
CA PRO A 412 15.62 10.73 13.60
C PRO A 412 14.39 11.64 13.63
N TYR A 413 13.24 11.15 13.16
CA TYR A 413 12.00 11.91 13.21
C TYR A 413 11.41 11.92 14.63
N ILE A 414 11.54 10.83 15.38
CA ILE A 414 11.15 10.76 16.80
C ILE A 414 11.94 11.80 17.61
N ASP A 415 13.27 11.84 17.45
CA ASP A 415 14.13 12.82 18.12
C ASP A 415 13.75 14.25 17.75
N TYR A 416 13.48 14.49 16.46
CA TYR A 416 13.04 15.79 15.96
C TYR A 416 11.69 16.21 16.56
N PHE A 417 10.71 15.31 16.59
CA PHE A 417 9.40 15.52 17.21
C PHE A 417 9.53 15.93 18.67
N GLN A 418 10.31 15.19 19.46
CA GLN A 418 10.53 15.49 20.87
C GLN A 418 11.19 16.85 21.06
N ALA A 419 12.15 17.22 20.21
CA ALA A 419 12.84 18.49 20.30
C ALA A 419 11.90 19.68 20.03
N TYR A 420 11.01 19.61 19.04
CA TYR A 420 10.11 20.75 18.75
C TYR A 420 8.83 20.76 19.59
N LEU A 421 8.46 19.64 20.24
CA LEU A 421 7.20 19.50 20.98
C LEU A 421 6.93 20.63 21.98
N PRO A 422 7.90 21.12 22.79
CA PRO A 422 7.67 22.25 23.68
C PRO A 422 7.19 23.51 22.94
N LYS A 423 7.71 23.78 21.74
CA LYS A 423 7.26 24.91 20.92
C LYS A 423 5.84 24.72 20.40
N ALA A 424 5.48 23.50 20.02
CA ALA A 424 4.12 23.16 19.60
C ALA A 424 3.11 23.27 20.76
N MET A 425 3.53 23.00 22.00
CA MET A 425 2.71 23.22 23.20
C MET A 425 2.48 24.72 23.46
N GLU A 426 3.48 25.59 23.28
CA GLU A 426 3.28 27.05 23.35
C GLU A 426 2.21 27.54 22.37
N TYR A 427 2.22 27.01 21.14
CA TYR A 427 1.21 27.33 20.14
C TYR A 427 -0.20 26.85 20.50
N ALA A 428 -0.33 25.66 21.11
CA ALA A 428 -1.63 25.21 21.60
C ALA A 428 -2.14 26.07 22.75
N GLN A 429 -1.27 26.47 23.68
CA GLN A 429 -1.65 27.40 24.75
C GLN A 429 -2.11 28.74 24.19
N GLU A 430 -1.38 29.31 23.23
CA GLU A 430 -1.75 30.56 22.59
C GLU A 430 -3.08 30.45 21.85
N PHE A 431 -3.29 29.39 21.09
CA PHE A 431 -4.56 29.11 20.44
C PHE A 431 -5.71 29.06 21.44
N MET A 432 -5.55 28.32 22.55
CA MET A 432 -6.59 28.20 23.58
C MET A 432 -6.87 29.55 24.26
N ARG A 433 -5.86 30.35 24.59
CA ARG A 433 -6.06 31.69 25.18
C ARG A 433 -6.83 32.62 24.25
N GLN A 434 -6.50 32.61 22.96
CA GLN A 434 -7.11 33.50 21.97
C GLN A 434 -8.52 33.07 21.57
N ARG A 435 -8.74 31.76 21.39
CA ARG A 435 -9.96 31.23 20.76
C ARG A 435 -10.91 30.55 21.72
N ARG A 436 -10.41 29.94 22.81
CA ARG A 436 -11.19 29.15 23.78
C ARG A 436 -10.76 29.43 25.23
N PRO A 437 -10.77 30.71 25.68
CA PRO A 437 -10.31 31.07 27.02
C PRO A 437 -11.14 30.37 28.12
N ASP A 438 -12.39 29.99 27.84
CA ASP A 438 -13.26 29.21 28.71
C ASP A 438 -12.80 27.76 28.93
N ARG A 439 -11.93 27.24 28.06
CA ARG A 439 -11.39 25.86 28.09
C ARG A 439 -9.89 25.81 28.35
N PHE A 440 -9.26 26.96 28.58
CA PHE A 440 -7.83 27.07 28.82
C PHE A 440 -7.45 26.41 30.16
N SER A 441 -6.25 25.80 30.20
CA SER A 441 -5.64 25.27 31.42
C SER A 441 -4.28 25.92 31.65
N GLU A 442 -3.95 26.24 32.89
CA GLU A 442 -2.59 26.69 33.25
C GLU A 442 -1.55 25.56 33.14
N ILE A 443 -1.98 24.30 33.12
CA ILE A 443 -1.12 23.14 32.89
C ILE A 443 -0.91 22.98 31.37
N PRO A 444 0.31 23.14 30.82
CA PRO A 444 0.56 23.13 29.38
C PRO A 444 0.03 21.88 28.65
N GLU A 445 0.31 20.69 29.19
CA GLU A 445 -0.06 19.39 28.64
C GLU A 445 -1.58 19.20 28.54
N GLU A 446 -2.33 19.90 29.38
CA GLU A 446 -3.80 19.87 29.35
C GLU A 446 -4.39 20.68 28.18
N ASN A 447 -3.61 21.54 27.53
CA ASN A 447 -4.02 22.24 26.31
C ASN A 447 -3.62 21.50 25.03
N GLY A 448 -2.68 20.55 25.14
CA GLY A 448 -2.14 19.78 24.02
C GLY A 448 -1.03 20.49 23.27
N TRP A 449 -0.89 20.17 21.97
CA TRP A 449 0.12 20.74 21.09
C TRP A 449 -0.45 20.92 19.67
N THR A 450 0.01 21.95 18.95
CA THR A 450 -0.35 22.22 17.55
C THR A 450 0.73 23.11 16.90
N PHE A 451 0.80 23.15 15.58
CA PHE A 451 1.66 24.10 14.84
C PHE A 451 1.17 24.24 13.38
N GLY A 452 1.93 24.96 12.55
CA GLY A 452 1.70 25.00 11.10
C GLY A 452 1.98 23.67 10.39
N ASN A 453 2.20 23.71 9.08
CA ASN A 453 2.51 22.52 8.29
C ASN A 453 4.00 22.39 7.94
N GLY A 454 4.68 23.48 7.58
CA GLY A 454 6.10 23.45 7.20
C GLY A 454 7.01 23.68 8.39
N SER A 455 8.15 23.00 8.46
CA SER A 455 9.20 23.26 9.46
C SER A 455 10.58 23.02 8.87
N ASN A 456 11.65 23.30 9.62
CA ASN A 456 13.01 22.95 9.25
C ASN A 456 13.83 22.57 10.50
N ALA A 457 15.15 22.39 10.38
CA ALA A 457 16.02 21.99 11.48
C ALA A 457 16.08 22.99 12.66
N TYR A 458 15.59 24.23 12.48
CA TYR A 458 15.75 25.35 13.41
C TYR A 458 14.44 26.00 13.84
N THR A 459 13.38 25.86 13.04
CA THR A 459 12.17 26.65 13.18
C THR A 459 10.92 25.81 12.96
N LEU A 460 9.95 26.06 13.84
CA LEU A 460 8.58 25.56 13.78
C LEU A 460 7.63 26.76 13.72
N PRO A 461 6.91 27.02 12.61
CA PRO A 461 5.95 28.12 12.52
C PRO A 461 4.59 27.74 13.13
N ALA A 462 3.82 28.77 13.51
CA ALA A 462 2.44 28.63 13.96
C ALA A 462 1.48 28.24 12.81
N SER A 463 0.20 28.02 13.14
CA SER A 463 -0.86 27.61 12.22
C SER A 463 -0.92 28.47 10.95
N VAL A 464 -1.24 27.82 9.82
CA VAL A 464 -1.41 28.45 8.50
C VAL A 464 -2.84 28.26 8.00
N PRO A 465 -3.38 29.15 7.15
CA PRO A 465 -4.76 29.00 6.68
C PRO A 465 -5.00 27.77 5.81
N HIS A 466 -4.03 27.30 5.04
CA HIS A 466 -4.26 26.26 4.03
C HIS A 466 -4.19 24.82 4.56
N SER A 467 -4.09 24.62 5.87
CA SER A 467 -4.06 23.29 6.49
C SER A 467 -4.69 23.37 7.86
N GLY A 468 -5.72 22.54 8.10
CA GLY A 468 -6.46 22.55 9.35
C GLY A 468 -5.74 21.83 10.50
N PRO A 469 -6.32 21.89 11.71
CA PRO A 469 -5.73 21.31 12.92
C PRO A 469 -5.57 19.78 12.91
N GLY A 470 -6.21 19.06 11.99
CA GLY A 470 -6.00 17.62 11.78
C GLY A 470 -4.58 17.27 11.33
N THR A 471 -3.84 18.23 10.77
CA THR A 471 -2.46 18.04 10.28
C THR A 471 -1.52 17.42 11.31
N GLN A 472 -1.69 17.74 12.60
CA GLN A 472 -0.85 17.16 13.65
C GLN A 472 -1.15 15.69 13.93
N ALA A 473 -2.39 15.22 13.74
CA ALA A 473 -2.71 13.81 13.90
C ALA A 473 -2.07 12.95 12.81
N PHE A 474 -1.71 13.54 11.67
CA PHE A 474 -0.91 12.86 10.66
C PHE A 474 0.47 12.41 11.19
N ILE A 475 0.99 13.12 12.20
CA ILE A 475 2.25 12.82 12.87
C ILE A 475 2.06 11.68 13.86
N THR A 476 0.98 11.71 14.65
CA THR A 476 0.69 10.64 15.61
C THR A 476 0.35 9.32 14.94
N VAL A 477 -0.23 9.34 13.73
CA VAL A 477 -0.35 8.16 12.87
C VAL A 477 1.02 7.53 12.62
N MET A 478 2.04 8.31 12.24
CA MET A 478 3.39 7.75 12.05
C MET A 478 3.99 7.19 13.34
N LEU A 479 3.79 7.86 14.48
CA LEU A 479 4.25 7.37 15.79
C LEU A 479 3.56 6.04 16.15
N MET A 480 2.25 5.95 15.96
CA MET A 480 1.51 4.71 16.22
C MET A 480 1.94 3.60 15.26
N GLU A 481 2.21 3.92 13.99
CA GLU A 481 2.73 2.96 13.01
C GLU A 481 4.11 2.42 13.38
N TYR A 482 5.01 3.27 13.87
CA TYR A 482 6.29 2.79 14.42
C TYR A 482 6.07 1.76 15.54
N TYR A 483 5.15 2.01 16.47
CA TYR A 483 4.78 1.00 17.47
C TYR A 483 4.17 -0.25 16.83
N ASN A 484 3.21 -0.09 15.91
CA ASN A 484 2.51 -1.23 15.31
C ASN A 484 3.48 -2.21 14.65
N PHE A 485 4.56 -1.73 14.03
CA PHE A 485 5.56 -2.57 13.37
C PHE A 485 6.72 -3.02 14.28
N THR A 486 7.08 -2.27 15.32
CA THR A 486 8.20 -2.64 16.23
C THR A 486 7.74 -3.39 17.47
N GLN A 487 6.49 -3.16 17.90
CA GLN A 487 5.93 -3.54 19.21
C GLN A 487 6.77 -3.01 20.40
N ASP A 488 7.46 -1.88 20.23
CA ASP A 488 8.21 -1.24 21.30
C ASP A 488 7.26 -0.57 22.32
N ARG A 489 6.96 -1.31 23.39
CA ARG A 489 6.10 -0.85 24.48
C ARG A 489 6.71 0.29 25.31
N GLU A 490 8.04 0.46 25.31
CA GLU A 490 8.69 1.59 26.00
C GLU A 490 8.45 2.86 25.19
N PHE A 491 8.73 2.85 23.88
CA PHE A 491 8.41 3.95 22.98
C PHE A 491 6.93 4.34 23.01
N LEU A 492 6.01 3.35 22.98
CA LEU A 492 4.58 3.63 23.06
C LEU A 492 4.22 4.39 24.34
N ARG A 493 4.79 3.99 25.48
CA ARG A 493 4.50 4.60 26.79
C ARG A 493 5.10 5.99 26.92
N GLU A 494 6.33 6.19 26.51
CA GLU A 494 7.10 7.41 26.78
C GLU A 494 6.91 8.48 25.70
N VAL A 495 6.55 8.10 24.47
CA VAL A 495 6.50 9.03 23.32
C VAL A 495 5.13 9.06 22.67
N ALA A 496 4.69 7.95 22.07
CA ALA A 496 3.50 7.96 21.22
C ALA A 496 2.21 8.19 22.01
N TYR A 497 2.01 7.50 23.15
CA TYR A 497 0.82 7.67 23.98
C TYR A 497 0.70 9.10 24.55
N PRO A 498 1.74 9.70 25.17
CA PRO A 498 1.68 11.09 25.61
C PRO A 498 1.37 12.06 24.46
N ALA A 499 1.98 11.88 23.28
CA ALA A 499 1.73 12.71 22.11
C ALA A 499 0.26 12.65 21.65
N MET A 500 -0.30 11.45 21.48
CA MET A 500 -1.70 11.22 21.10
C MET A 500 -2.68 11.75 22.14
N ARG A 501 -2.36 11.58 23.42
CA ARG A 501 -3.18 12.04 24.55
C ARG A 501 -3.24 13.56 24.58
N MET A 502 -2.09 14.23 24.53
CA MET A 502 -2.02 15.70 24.50
C MET A 502 -2.74 16.25 23.27
N LEU A 503 -2.53 15.65 22.09
CA LEU A 503 -3.22 16.09 20.88
C LEU A 503 -4.75 15.89 20.96
N SER A 504 -5.21 14.77 21.54
CA SER A 504 -6.63 14.54 21.79
C SER A 504 -7.22 15.59 22.74
N ARG A 505 -6.46 16.07 23.74
CA ARG A 505 -6.91 17.16 24.62
C ARG A 505 -7.08 18.48 23.87
N PHE A 506 -6.15 18.78 22.96
CA PHE A 506 -6.29 19.92 22.06
C PHE A 506 -7.58 19.80 21.23
N TYR A 507 -7.83 18.65 20.59
CA TYR A 507 -9.03 18.43 19.80
C TYR A 507 -10.32 18.52 20.62
N ALA A 508 -10.40 17.84 21.77
CA ALA A 508 -11.58 17.86 22.63
C ALA A 508 -11.98 19.30 23.04
N LYS A 509 -10.99 20.19 23.19
CA LYS A 509 -11.22 21.61 23.47
C LYS A 509 -11.56 22.42 22.22
N SER A 510 -10.97 22.11 21.08
CA SER A 510 -11.14 22.81 19.80
C SER A 510 -12.42 22.45 19.05
N LEU A 511 -12.99 21.26 19.26
CA LEU A 511 -14.26 20.86 18.63
C LEU A 511 -15.43 21.78 19.04
N ILE A 512 -16.33 22.02 18.09
CA ILE A 512 -17.60 22.73 18.29
C ILE A 512 -18.77 21.78 18.07
N GLU A 513 -19.80 21.93 18.90
CA GLU A 513 -21.02 21.13 18.81
C GLU A 513 -22.02 21.79 17.86
N THR A 514 -22.49 21.02 16.89
CA THR A 514 -23.53 21.43 15.95
C THR A 514 -24.92 21.28 16.57
N LYS A 515 -25.93 21.92 15.97
CA LYS A 515 -27.34 21.78 16.42
C LYS A 515 -27.83 20.33 16.38
N ASP A 516 -27.29 19.53 15.47
CA ASP A 516 -27.65 18.12 15.28
C ASP A 516 -26.78 17.16 16.12
N GLY A 517 -25.97 17.69 17.06
CA GLY A 517 -25.20 16.90 18.03
C GLY A 517 -23.82 16.42 17.56
N HIS A 518 -23.42 16.67 16.31
CA HIS A 518 -22.07 16.38 15.81
C HIS A 518 -21.01 17.30 16.41
N LEU A 519 -19.77 16.83 16.48
CA LEU A 519 -18.59 17.57 16.92
C LEU A 519 -17.66 17.82 15.72
N LEU A 520 -17.51 19.08 15.33
CA LEU A 520 -16.72 19.45 14.15
C LEU A 520 -15.52 20.32 14.52
N VAL A 521 -14.42 20.16 13.78
CA VAL A 521 -13.23 21.01 13.90
C VAL A 521 -13.52 22.40 13.33
N GLU A 522 -13.36 23.44 14.14
CA GLU A 522 -13.42 24.83 13.70
C GLU A 522 -12.10 25.28 13.06
N ASN A 523 -12.15 26.23 12.11
CA ASN A 523 -11.00 26.69 11.31
C ASN A 523 -10.36 25.52 10.52
N SER A 524 -11.22 24.69 9.96
CA SER A 524 -10.84 23.50 9.20
C SER A 524 -10.50 23.87 7.76
N ALA A 525 -9.53 23.16 7.19
CA ALA A 525 -9.09 23.39 5.82
C ALA A 525 -8.53 22.11 5.21
N SER A 526 -8.98 21.77 4.00
CA SER A 526 -8.40 20.67 3.23
C SER A 526 -7.12 21.14 2.53
N PRO A 527 -5.93 20.59 2.86
CA PRO A 527 -4.70 20.92 2.15
C PRO A 527 -4.85 20.64 0.66
N GLU A 528 -4.69 21.58 -0.26
CA GLU A 528 -4.43 23.02 -0.11
C GLU A 528 -5.41 23.74 -1.03
N ILE A 529 -6.69 23.41 -0.87
CA ILE A 529 -7.75 23.85 -1.77
C ILE A 529 -7.90 25.37 -1.67
N LYS A 530 -7.88 26.03 -2.83
CA LYS A 530 -8.08 27.47 -2.96
C LYS A 530 -9.55 27.83 -3.06
N HIS A 531 -9.87 29.08 -2.75
CA HIS A 531 -11.23 29.59 -2.90
C HIS A 531 -11.64 29.58 -4.39
N PRO A 532 -12.87 29.15 -4.73
CA PRO A 532 -13.32 29.05 -6.13
C PRO A 532 -13.54 30.41 -6.83
N TRP A 533 -13.57 31.51 -6.07
CA TRP A 533 -13.76 32.89 -6.56
C TRP A 533 -12.63 33.81 -6.09
N PRO A 534 -12.17 34.81 -6.89
CA PRO A 534 -11.20 35.80 -6.42
C PRO A 534 -11.74 36.52 -5.17
N PRO A 535 -10.95 36.66 -4.09
CA PRO A 535 -11.46 37.10 -2.80
C PRO A 535 -11.94 38.55 -2.85
N PRO A 536 -13.16 38.87 -2.38
CA PRO A 536 -13.60 40.24 -2.17
C PRO A 536 -12.93 40.77 -0.90
N ILE A 537 -11.70 41.28 -1.02
CA ILE A 537 -11.00 42.13 -0.04
C ILE A 537 -11.27 41.74 1.43
N SER A 538 -10.71 40.61 1.88
CA SER A 538 -10.05 40.43 3.19
C SER A 538 -9.60 38.97 3.41
N GLY A 539 -8.37 38.66 2.96
CA GLY A 539 -7.44 37.96 3.87
C GLY A 539 -7.07 36.48 3.65
N GLY A 540 -7.60 35.73 2.67
CA GLY A 540 -7.11 34.36 2.43
C GLY A 540 -7.37 33.82 1.03
N GLU A 541 -6.34 33.24 0.39
CA GLU A 541 -6.46 32.53 -0.91
C GLU A 541 -7.07 31.12 -0.77
N HIS A 542 -7.11 30.55 0.43
CA HIS A 542 -7.45 29.16 0.69
C HIS A 542 -8.86 28.98 1.24
N TYR A 543 -9.53 27.89 0.87
CA TYR A 543 -10.89 27.61 1.31
C TYR A 543 -10.87 27.19 2.79
N GLN A 544 -11.66 27.88 3.63
CA GLN A 544 -11.83 27.60 5.06
C GLN A 544 -13.25 27.10 5.30
N THR A 545 -13.39 26.12 6.18
CA THR A 545 -14.68 25.54 6.54
C THR A 545 -14.70 25.08 8.01
N VAL A 546 -15.73 24.33 8.38
CA VAL A 546 -15.90 23.66 9.67
C VAL A 546 -16.06 22.15 9.40
N GLY A 547 -15.10 21.35 9.88
CA GLY A 547 -15.13 19.90 9.78
C GLY A 547 -15.01 19.36 8.35
N CYS A 548 -13.98 19.76 7.59
CA CYS A 548 -13.65 19.06 6.34
C CYS A 548 -13.24 17.61 6.62
N THR A 549 -13.36 16.75 5.61
CA THR A 549 -13.13 15.30 5.75
C THR A 549 -11.70 14.99 6.21
N TYR A 550 -10.70 15.78 5.77
CA TYR A 550 -9.30 15.63 6.19
C TYR A 550 -9.14 15.77 7.72
N ASP A 551 -9.63 16.87 8.29
CA ASP A 551 -9.50 17.12 9.72
C ASP A 551 -10.32 16.13 10.54
N GLN A 552 -11.58 15.87 10.15
CA GLN A 552 -12.44 14.95 10.90
C GLN A 552 -11.87 13.52 10.89
N SER A 553 -11.32 13.06 9.76
CA SER A 553 -10.71 11.73 9.65
C SER A 553 -9.47 11.60 10.54
N LEU A 554 -8.60 12.62 10.56
CA LEU A 554 -7.37 12.58 11.35
C LEU A 554 -7.63 12.75 12.86
N VAL A 555 -8.60 13.57 13.25
CA VAL A 555 -9.05 13.64 14.66
C VAL A 555 -9.62 12.30 15.10
N TRP A 556 -10.46 11.68 14.27
CA TRP A 556 -10.99 10.34 14.54
C TRP A 556 -9.86 9.32 14.71
N GLN A 557 -8.88 9.32 13.80
CA GLN A 557 -7.74 8.39 13.84
C GLN A 557 -6.95 8.54 15.15
N ASN A 558 -6.57 9.76 15.52
CA ASN A 558 -5.81 10.01 16.75
C ASN A 558 -6.58 9.63 18.02
N HIS A 559 -7.90 9.83 18.05
CA HIS A 559 -8.74 9.40 19.17
C HIS A 559 -8.82 7.87 19.27
N THR A 560 -8.99 7.19 18.15
CA THR A 560 -9.03 5.72 18.09
C THR A 560 -7.68 5.12 18.50
N ASP A 561 -6.58 5.66 17.97
CA ASP A 561 -5.22 5.21 18.29
C ASP A 561 -4.86 5.46 19.77
N LEU A 562 -5.33 6.57 20.35
CA LEU A 562 -5.17 6.82 21.78
C LEU A 562 -5.86 5.74 22.63
N LEU A 563 -7.09 5.36 22.30
CA LEU A 563 -7.81 4.31 23.02
C LEU A 563 -7.13 2.95 22.86
N ARG A 564 -6.66 2.63 21.64
CA ARG A 564 -5.90 1.41 21.36
C ARG A 564 -4.59 1.37 22.15
N ALA A 565 -3.84 2.47 22.19
CA ALA A 565 -2.61 2.57 22.97
C ALA A 565 -2.87 2.46 24.48
N ALA A 566 -3.95 3.07 24.98
CA ALA A 566 -4.35 2.93 26.38
C ALA A 566 -4.65 1.48 26.74
N GLU A 567 -5.39 0.76 25.88
CA GLU A 567 -5.70 -0.66 26.07
C GLU A 567 -4.42 -1.51 26.10
N ILE A 568 -3.53 -1.33 25.13
CA ILE A 568 -2.23 -2.02 25.04
C ILE A 568 -1.40 -1.79 26.30
N LEU A 569 -1.36 -0.55 26.82
CA LEU A 569 -0.60 -0.18 28.01
C LEU A 569 -1.31 -0.54 29.32
N GLY A 570 -2.58 -0.95 29.28
CA GLY A 570 -3.39 -1.26 30.46
C GLY A 570 -3.85 -0.02 31.25
N ILE A 571 -3.91 1.15 30.60
CA ILE A 571 -4.31 2.41 31.23
C ILE A 571 -5.84 2.49 31.25
N LYS A 572 -6.42 2.39 32.45
CA LYS A 572 -7.89 2.41 32.66
C LYS A 572 -8.37 3.58 33.52
N ASP A 573 -7.48 4.15 34.34
CA ASP A 573 -7.84 5.15 35.36
C ASP A 573 -7.72 6.61 34.87
N ASP A 574 -7.63 6.82 33.55
CA ASP A 574 -7.61 8.16 32.96
C ASP A 574 -9.03 8.58 32.53
N PRO A 575 -9.71 9.47 33.27
CA PRO A 575 -11.08 9.87 32.97
C PRO A 575 -11.21 10.59 31.63
N PHE A 576 -10.11 11.11 31.07
CA PHE A 576 -10.14 11.74 29.75
C PHE A 576 -10.46 10.75 28.63
N LEU A 577 -10.16 9.45 28.79
CA LEU A 577 -10.48 8.43 27.80
C LEU A 577 -11.99 8.26 27.59
N GLU A 578 -12.80 8.51 28.62
CA GLU A 578 -14.27 8.49 28.49
C GLU A 578 -14.80 9.66 27.67
N THR A 579 -14.18 10.84 27.78
CA THR A 579 -14.45 11.97 26.88
C THR A 579 -14.18 11.56 25.44
N VAL A 580 -13.02 10.96 25.17
CA VAL A 580 -12.63 10.54 23.82
C VAL A 580 -13.59 9.49 23.27
N ARG A 581 -13.94 8.45 24.04
CA ARG A 581 -14.96 7.44 23.66
C ARG A 581 -16.29 8.07 23.28
N ALA A 582 -16.75 9.06 24.05
CA ALA A 582 -18.02 9.75 23.79
C ALA A 582 -17.96 10.67 22.55
N GLN A 583 -16.78 11.15 22.17
CA GLN A 583 -16.61 12.05 21.03
C GLN A 583 -16.52 11.32 19.69
N ILE A 584 -15.84 10.17 19.63
CA ILE A 584 -15.63 9.37 18.40
C ILE A 584 -16.90 9.21 17.54
N PRO A 585 -18.04 8.71 18.06
CA PRO A 585 -19.24 8.50 17.24
C PRO A 585 -19.90 9.81 16.76
N ARG A 586 -19.49 10.97 17.29
CA ARG A 586 -20.05 12.29 16.98
C ARG A 586 -19.21 13.08 15.97
N LEU A 587 -18.03 12.57 15.58
CA LEU A 587 -17.15 13.23 14.61
C LEU A 587 -17.69 13.14 13.17
N ASP A 588 -18.42 12.08 12.83
CA ASP A 588 -19.09 11.90 11.54
C ASP A 588 -18.23 12.30 10.30
N PRO A 589 -17.08 11.62 10.09
CA PRO A 589 -16.04 12.08 9.18
C PRO A 589 -16.32 11.85 7.69
N ILE A 590 -17.03 10.78 7.33
CA ILE A 590 -17.13 10.33 5.92
C ILE A 590 -18.54 10.53 5.37
N HIS A 591 -18.63 11.29 4.28
CA HIS A 591 -19.87 11.60 3.56
C HIS A 591 -19.71 11.25 2.09
N ILE A 592 -20.75 10.65 1.49
CA ILE A 592 -20.78 10.36 0.05
C ILE A 592 -21.61 11.43 -0.66
N GLY A 593 -21.04 12.04 -1.69
CA GLY A 593 -21.71 13.06 -2.51
C GLY A 593 -22.54 12.49 -3.64
N ALA A 594 -23.26 13.37 -4.34
CA ALA A 594 -24.15 13.02 -5.45
C ALA A 594 -23.42 12.40 -6.66
N SER A 595 -22.12 12.60 -6.79
CA SER A 595 -21.29 11.98 -7.85
C SER A 595 -20.69 10.62 -7.44
N GLY A 596 -21.07 10.12 -6.26
CA GLY A 596 -20.54 8.88 -5.66
C GLY A 596 -19.13 9.02 -5.09
N GLN A 597 -18.63 10.25 -4.92
CA GLN A 597 -17.32 10.55 -4.34
C GLN A 597 -17.39 10.56 -2.80
N ILE A 598 -16.26 10.32 -2.14
CA ILE A 598 -16.01 10.85 -0.78
C ILE A 598 -15.95 12.37 -0.89
N LYS A 599 -16.86 13.05 -0.19
CA LYS A 599 -16.86 14.52 -0.13
C LYS A 599 -15.57 15.03 0.52
N GLU A 600 -14.99 16.08 -0.04
CA GLU A 600 -13.83 16.77 0.56
C GLU A 600 -14.29 17.79 1.62
N PHE A 601 -15.45 18.41 1.37
CA PHE A 601 -16.12 19.32 2.28
C PHE A 601 -17.53 18.84 2.58
N ARG A 602 -18.01 19.03 3.81
CA ARG A 602 -19.31 18.50 4.23
C ARG A 602 -20.48 19.13 3.43
N GLU A 603 -20.32 20.40 3.11
CA GLU A 603 -21.20 21.23 2.29
C GLU A 603 -21.12 20.98 0.78
N GLU A 604 -20.12 20.22 0.31
CA GLU A 604 -20.03 19.78 -1.08
C GLU A 604 -21.23 18.89 -1.43
N ASN A 605 -21.81 19.03 -2.62
CA ASN A 605 -22.87 18.13 -3.07
C ASN A 605 -22.35 17.16 -4.14
N ALA A 606 -21.91 17.67 -5.28
CA ALA A 606 -21.29 16.94 -6.37
C ALA A 606 -19.76 17.19 -6.42
N TYR A 607 -19.04 16.27 -7.04
CA TYR A 607 -17.58 16.34 -7.10
C TYR A 607 -17.14 17.57 -7.90
N GLY A 608 -16.24 18.36 -7.30
CA GLY A 608 -15.73 19.58 -7.92
C GLY A 608 -16.61 20.83 -7.71
N ASP A 609 -17.67 20.75 -6.90
CA ASP A 609 -18.46 21.93 -6.50
C ASP A 609 -17.60 22.99 -5.78
N ILE A 610 -16.54 22.55 -5.08
CA ILE A 610 -15.62 23.40 -4.32
C ILE A 610 -14.18 23.05 -4.71
N GLY A 611 -13.42 24.06 -5.10
CA GLY A 611 -11.99 23.93 -5.39
C GLY A 611 -11.67 23.36 -6.78
N ASP A 612 -10.43 22.92 -6.95
CA ASP A 612 -9.94 22.33 -8.20
C ASP A 612 -10.21 20.80 -8.21
N PRO A 613 -11.04 20.29 -9.15
CA PRO A 613 -11.37 18.87 -9.24
C PRO A 613 -10.17 17.98 -9.61
N HIS A 614 -9.07 18.55 -10.11
CA HIS A 614 -7.83 17.82 -10.44
C HIS A 614 -6.67 18.20 -9.51
N HIS A 615 -6.99 18.77 -8.34
CA HIS A 615 -5.98 19.20 -7.37
C HIS A 615 -5.03 18.06 -6.99
N ARG A 616 -3.77 18.40 -6.76
CA ARG A 616 -2.69 17.44 -6.45
C ARG A 616 -2.93 16.63 -5.17
N HIS A 617 -3.43 17.25 -4.10
CA HIS A 617 -3.75 16.53 -2.87
C HIS A 617 -5.01 15.68 -3.03
N ILE A 618 -5.11 14.60 -2.26
CA ILE A 618 -6.34 13.82 -2.03
C ILE A 618 -6.62 13.75 -0.52
N SER A 619 -6.57 14.91 0.14
CA SER A 619 -6.63 15.05 1.60
C SER A 619 -7.89 14.42 2.23
N GLN A 620 -9.00 14.36 1.49
CA GLN A 620 -10.22 13.66 1.91
C GLN A 620 -10.08 12.13 1.98
N LEU A 621 -8.98 11.57 1.45
CA LEU A 621 -8.70 10.14 1.45
C LEU A 621 -7.62 9.73 2.48
N VAL A 622 -7.22 10.62 3.39
CA VAL A 622 -6.27 10.25 4.48
C VAL A 622 -6.80 9.17 5.41
N GLY A 623 -8.13 9.05 5.54
CA GLY A 623 -8.77 7.95 6.26
C GLY A 623 -8.71 6.61 5.52
N LEU A 624 -8.43 6.60 4.22
CA LEU A 624 -8.14 5.39 3.44
C LEU A 624 -6.64 5.05 3.51
N TYR A 625 -5.79 6.03 3.21
CA TYR A 625 -4.34 5.84 3.27
C TYR A 625 -3.64 7.14 3.70
N PRO A 626 -2.78 7.10 4.74
CA PRO A 626 -2.32 5.90 5.45
C PRO A 626 -3.21 5.44 6.63
N GLY A 627 -4.30 6.16 6.96
CA GLY A 627 -5.21 5.79 8.05
C GLY A 627 -5.98 4.47 7.82
N ASP A 628 -6.82 4.07 8.76
CA ASP A 628 -7.62 2.83 8.72
C ASP A 628 -9.13 3.04 8.95
N LEU A 629 -9.60 4.29 8.85
CA LEU A 629 -11.01 4.64 8.94
C LEU A 629 -11.84 4.02 7.79
N ILE A 630 -11.32 4.04 6.57
CA ILE A 630 -11.92 3.42 5.39
C ILE A 630 -11.22 2.09 5.12
N ASP A 631 -11.93 0.99 5.36
CA ASP A 631 -11.42 -0.39 5.30
C ASP A 631 -12.45 -1.32 4.62
N SER A 632 -12.10 -2.61 4.49
CA SER A 632 -12.95 -3.64 3.88
C SER A 632 -14.28 -3.88 4.58
N SER A 633 -14.44 -3.44 5.83
CA SER A 633 -15.73 -3.51 6.53
C SER A 633 -16.75 -2.46 6.06
N LYS A 634 -16.30 -1.48 5.26
CA LYS A 634 -17.09 -0.34 4.76
C LYS A 634 -17.02 -0.24 3.23
N PRO A 635 -17.55 -1.25 2.50
CA PRO A 635 -17.41 -1.35 1.05
C PRO A 635 -17.98 -0.14 0.29
N GLU A 636 -19.02 0.52 0.81
CA GLU A 636 -19.56 1.75 0.24
C GLU A 636 -18.56 2.92 0.29
N TRP A 637 -17.74 3.01 1.34
CA TRP A 637 -16.70 4.04 1.45
C TRP A 637 -15.50 3.71 0.57
N MET A 638 -15.11 2.43 0.46
CA MET A 638 -14.06 2.01 -0.47
C MET A 638 -14.45 2.30 -1.93
N ASN A 639 -15.69 1.97 -2.32
CA ASN A 639 -16.21 2.27 -3.66
C ASN A 639 -16.23 3.77 -3.93
N ALA A 640 -16.66 4.58 -2.95
CA ALA A 640 -16.65 6.03 -3.07
C ALA A 640 -15.22 6.60 -3.15
N ALA A 641 -14.26 6.03 -2.44
CA ALA A 641 -12.86 6.43 -2.50
C ALA A 641 -12.22 6.07 -3.85
N SER A 642 -12.50 4.88 -4.39
CA SER A 642 -12.10 4.50 -5.75
C SER A 642 -12.67 5.47 -6.79
N ARG A 643 -13.95 5.84 -6.65
CA ARG A 643 -14.60 6.85 -7.48
C ARG A 643 -13.95 8.22 -7.35
N THR A 644 -13.62 8.67 -6.14
CA THR A 644 -12.88 9.93 -5.92
C THR A 644 -11.54 9.93 -6.63
N LEU A 645 -10.78 8.83 -6.58
CA LEU A 645 -9.51 8.71 -7.29
C LEU A 645 -9.68 8.73 -8.82
N ASP A 646 -10.73 8.06 -9.35
CA ASP A 646 -11.05 8.10 -10.78
C ASP A 646 -11.36 9.53 -11.23
N LEU A 647 -12.09 10.30 -10.40
CA LEU A 647 -12.45 11.69 -10.68
C LEU A 647 -11.27 12.67 -10.53
N ARG A 648 -10.36 12.45 -9.57
CA ARG A 648 -9.15 13.29 -9.38
C ARG A 648 -8.18 13.16 -10.55
N GLY A 649 -8.05 11.95 -11.10
CA GLY A 649 -7.13 11.63 -12.19
C GLY A 649 -5.68 11.44 -11.75
N ASN A 650 -4.77 11.20 -12.70
CA ASN A 650 -3.36 10.85 -12.42
C ASN A 650 -2.34 11.89 -12.94
N ASP A 651 -2.78 12.94 -13.63
CA ASP A 651 -1.91 14.00 -14.15
C ASP A 651 -1.52 14.99 -13.04
N THR A 652 -0.43 14.73 -12.31
CA THR A 652 -0.07 15.55 -11.14
C THR A 652 1.43 15.51 -10.82
N THR A 653 1.85 15.90 -9.61
CA THR A 653 3.24 15.88 -9.12
C THR A 653 3.69 14.47 -8.71
N GLY A 654 5.00 14.22 -8.61
CA GLY A 654 5.55 12.91 -8.20
C GLY A 654 4.94 12.34 -6.92
N TRP A 655 4.97 13.10 -5.82
CA TRP A 655 4.38 12.68 -4.54
C TRP A 655 2.86 12.41 -4.63
N ALA A 656 2.13 13.20 -5.41
CA ALA A 656 0.68 13.05 -5.52
C ALA A 656 0.31 11.76 -6.26
N MET A 657 1.09 11.39 -7.28
CA MET A 657 0.96 10.08 -7.93
C MET A 657 1.30 8.95 -6.95
N ALA A 658 2.39 9.08 -6.17
CA ALA A 658 2.75 8.08 -5.18
C ALA A 658 1.65 7.89 -4.11
N HIS A 659 1.01 8.97 -3.63
CA HIS A 659 -0.14 8.86 -2.70
C HIS A 659 -1.31 8.11 -3.35
N ARG A 660 -1.64 8.44 -4.60
CA ARG A 660 -2.70 7.76 -5.37
C ARG A 660 -2.40 6.28 -5.56
N MET A 661 -1.15 5.93 -5.85
CA MET A 661 -0.69 4.54 -5.96
C MET A 661 -0.94 3.76 -4.66
N ASN A 662 -0.53 4.30 -3.51
CA ASN A 662 -0.76 3.67 -2.21
C ASN A 662 -2.26 3.54 -1.89
N ALA A 663 -3.06 4.57 -2.19
CA ALA A 663 -4.51 4.52 -2.01
C ALA A 663 -5.19 3.47 -2.91
N ARG A 664 -4.74 3.31 -4.17
CA ARG A 664 -5.22 2.24 -5.07
C ARG A 664 -4.82 0.85 -4.58
N ALA A 665 -3.60 0.70 -4.07
CA ALA A 665 -3.14 -0.54 -3.47
C ALA A 665 -4.03 -0.92 -2.27
N ARG A 666 -4.33 0.03 -1.38
CA ARG A 666 -5.24 -0.13 -0.23
C ARG A 666 -6.66 -0.54 -0.65
N LEU A 667 -7.13 -0.07 -1.80
CA LEU A 667 -8.42 -0.48 -2.39
C LEU A 667 -8.39 -1.85 -3.07
N LYS A 668 -7.25 -2.56 -3.04
CA LYS A 668 -7.02 -3.83 -3.73
C LYS A 668 -7.13 -3.72 -5.26
N GLU A 669 -6.92 -2.51 -5.81
CA GLU A 669 -7.01 -2.23 -7.25
C GLU A 669 -5.63 -2.33 -7.92
N GLY A 670 -5.05 -3.53 -7.96
CA GLY A 670 -3.67 -3.76 -8.42
C GLY A 670 -3.35 -3.21 -9.81
N GLU A 671 -4.26 -3.37 -10.78
CA GLU A 671 -4.10 -2.81 -12.13
C GLU A 671 -4.02 -1.28 -12.13
N LYS A 672 -4.90 -0.61 -11.36
CA LYS A 672 -4.92 0.86 -11.28
C LYS A 672 -3.71 1.39 -10.51
N ALA A 673 -3.26 0.68 -9.48
CA ALA A 673 -2.04 1.03 -8.76
C ALA A 673 -0.82 0.93 -9.69
N HIS A 674 -0.73 -0.14 -10.48
CA HIS A 674 0.33 -0.31 -11.49
C HIS A 674 0.26 0.77 -12.57
N GLU A 675 -0.92 1.11 -13.09
CA GLU A 675 -1.08 2.21 -14.05
C GLU A 675 -0.47 3.53 -13.54
N VAL A 676 -0.75 3.89 -12.28
CA VAL A 676 -0.16 5.08 -11.64
C VAL A 676 1.35 4.94 -11.53
N PHE A 677 1.86 3.77 -11.16
CA PHE A 677 3.30 3.51 -11.06
C PHE A 677 4.01 3.63 -12.41
N ARG A 678 3.45 3.03 -13.47
CA ARG A 678 3.99 3.14 -14.83
C ARG A 678 4.06 4.61 -15.27
N LYS A 679 2.98 5.36 -15.04
CA LYS A 679 2.92 6.78 -15.39
C LYS A 679 3.93 7.60 -14.57
N PHE A 680 4.14 7.26 -13.29
CA PHE A 680 5.15 7.91 -12.45
C PHE A 680 6.57 7.71 -13.01
N ILE A 681 6.91 6.47 -13.38
CA ILE A 681 8.21 6.16 -14.00
C ILE A 681 8.36 6.97 -15.30
N SER A 682 7.34 6.99 -16.16
CA SER A 682 7.43 7.69 -17.44
C SER A 682 7.48 9.21 -17.31
N GLU A 683 6.71 9.81 -16.41
CA GLU A 683 6.46 11.27 -16.44
C GLU A 683 7.09 12.05 -15.28
N LYS A 684 7.41 11.38 -14.17
CA LYS A 684 7.88 12.01 -12.92
C LYS A 684 9.24 11.51 -12.46
N THR A 685 9.99 10.87 -13.34
CA THR A 685 11.30 10.30 -13.03
C THR A 685 12.38 10.85 -13.96
N MET A 686 13.49 11.30 -13.37
CA MET A 686 14.69 11.80 -14.07
C MET A 686 15.67 10.65 -14.41
N PRO A 687 16.69 10.87 -15.27
CA PRO A 687 17.63 9.81 -15.67
C PRO A 687 18.38 9.12 -14.51
N ASN A 688 18.68 9.84 -13.44
CA ASN A 688 19.21 9.27 -12.18
C ASN A 688 18.13 8.65 -11.26
N LEU A 689 16.94 8.41 -11.79
CA LEU A 689 15.74 7.85 -11.14
C LEU A 689 15.14 8.71 -10.01
N TRP A 690 15.53 9.98 -9.89
CA TRP A 690 14.87 10.88 -8.95
C TRP A 690 13.46 11.28 -9.38
N SER A 691 12.57 11.33 -8.39
CA SER A 691 11.21 11.83 -8.47
C SER A 691 11.19 13.34 -8.64
N VAL A 692 10.26 13.86 -9.42
CA VAL A 692 10.11 15.31 -9.60
C VAL A 692 8.72 15.85 -9.31
N HIS A 693 8.70 16.99 -8.63
CA HIS A 693 7.50 17.79 -8.46
C HIS A 693 7.09 18.53 -9.75
N PRO A 694 7.95 19.30 -10.46
CA PRO A 694 9.35 19.70 -10.24
C PRO A 694 9.54 20.89 -9.27
N PRO A 695 10.76 21.12 -8.71
CA PRO A 695 12.02 20.36 -8.92
C PRO A 695 12.04 19.01 -8.17
N PHE A 696 13.21 18.37 -8.04
CA PHE A 696 13.43 17.14 -7.28
C PHE A 696 12.82 17.23 -5.88
N GLN A 697 12.01 16.23 -5.57
CA GLN A 697 11.45 15.97 -4.25
C GLN A 697 11.49 14.47 -3.99
N ILE A 698 12.10 14.08 -2.87
CA ILE A 698 12.38 12.68 -2.54
C ILE A 698 11.11 11.90 -2.16
N ASP A 699 10.09 12.62 -1.69
CA ASP A 699 8.81 12.07 -1.24
C ASP A 699 8.20 11.10 -2.26
N GLY A 700 8.18 11.43 -3.56
CA GLY A 700 7.67 10.53 -4.59
C GLY A 700 8.47 9.23 -4.74
N ASN A 701 9.81 9.24 -4.59
CA ASN A 701 10.60 8.01 -4.59
C ASN A 701 10.25 7.11 -3.40
N LEU A 702 10.13 7.71 -2.21
CA LEU A 702 9.84 6.98 -0.97
C LEU A 702 8.38 6.50 -0.91
N GLY A 703 7.45 7.28 -1.47
CA GLY A 703 6.05 6.92 -1.63
C GLY A 703 5.84 5.77 -2.62
N VAL A 704 6.61 5.69 -3.72
CA VAL A 704 6.57 4.55 -4.66
C VAL A 704 7.12 3.28 -4.01
N MET A 705 8.22 3.38 -3.25
CA MET A 705 8.70 2.25 -2.42
C MET A 705 7.58 1.70 -1.53
N SER A 706 6.86 2.60 -0.84
CA SER A 706 5.69 2.22 -0.04
C SER A 706 4.58 1.60 -0.88
N GLY A 707 4.28 2.18 -2.05
CA GLY A 707 3.20 1.70 -2.92
C GLY A 707 3.43 0.27 -3.41
N VAL A 708 4.66 -0.07 -3.80
CA VAL A 708 5.02 -1.44 -4.19
C VAL A 708 4.89 -2.38 -2.99
N ALA A 709 5.34 -1.97 -1.79
CA ALA A 709 5.15 -2.77 -0.58
C ALA A 709 3.66 -3.00 -0.27
N GLU A 710 2.81 -1.96 -0.36
CA GLU A 710 1.38 -2.03 -0.09
C GLU A 710 0.61 -2.88 -1.13
N MET A 711 1.11 -2.98 -2.37
CA MET A 711 0.57 -3.90 -3.38
C MET A 711 0.88 -5.36 -3.08
N LEU A 712 2.03 -5.62 -2.42
CA LEU A 712 2.54 -6.96 -2.12
C LEU A 712 2.19 -7.45 -0.71
N LEU A 713 1.95 -6.56 0.25
CA LEU A 713 1.65 -6.91 1.63
C LEU A 713 0.85 -5.80 2.33
N GLN A 714 -0.30 -6.15 2.89
CA GLN A 714 -1.07 -5.28 3.78
C GLN A 714 -1.23 -5.93 5.15
N SER A 715 -1.39 -5.11 6.19
CA SER A 715 -1.57 -5.63 7.55
C SER A 715 -2.34 -4.67 8.48
N HIS A 716 -3.11 -3.74 7.92
CA HIS A 716 -3.78 -2.68 8.68
C HIS A 716 -5.10 -3.16 9.30
N GLU A 717 -5.82 -4.06 8.63
CA GLU A 717 -7.10 -4.63 9.09
C GLU A 717 -6.94 -5.82 10.05
N GLU A 718 -6.00 -5.70 11.00
CA GLU A 718 -5.72 -6.70 12.06
C GLU A 718 -5.34 -8.11 11.59
N ALA A 719 -5.08 -8.30 10.29
CA ALA A 719 -4.60 -9.53 9.69
C ALA A 719 -3.57 -9.21 8.61
N ILE A 720 -2.57 -10.08 8.47
CA ILE A 720 -1.56 -10.00 7.41
C ILE A 720 -2.18 -10.52 6.11
N GLU A 721 -2.17 -9.73 5.05
CA GLU A 721 -2.69 -10.10 3.73
C GLU A 721 -1.56 -10.01 2.70
N PRO A 722 -1.00 -11.15 2.23
CA PRO A 722 0.00 -11.16 1.17
C PRO A 722 -0.67 -10.98 -0.20
N ILE A 723 0.04 -10.32 -1.11
CA ILE A 723 -0.33 -10.00 -2.51
C ILE A 723 -1.75 -9.41 -2.70
N PRO A 724 -2.20 -8.45 -1.86
CA PRO A 724 -3.57 -7.95 -1.86
C PRO A 724 -3.96 -7.18 -3.15
N ALA A 725 -2.99 -6.58 -3.85
CA ALA A 725 -3.24 -5.75 -5.02
C ALA A 725 -2.23 -6.05 -6.14
N LEU A 726 -2.10 -7.34 -6.50
CA LEU A 726 -1.15 -7.81 -7.52
C LEU A 726 -1.64 -7.48 -8.96
N PRO A 727 -0.86 -6.74 -9.77
CA PRO A 727 -1.19 -6.51 -11.17
C PRO A 727 -0.81 -7.74 -12.02
N LYS A 728 -1.51 -7.92 -13.15
CA LYS A 728 -1.24 -8.93 -14.17
C LYS A 728 0.17 -8.86 -14.72
N ALA A 729 0.76 -7.68 -14.76
CA ALA A 729 2.16 -7.48 -15.16
C ALA A 729 3.15 -8.24 -14.26
N TRP A 730 2.79 -8.47 -12.99
CA TRP A 730 3.59 -9.21 -12.02
C TRP A 730 3.05 -10.62 -11.83
N ASN A 731 2.74 -11.31 -12.93
CA ASN A 731 2.07 -12.61 -12.89
C ASN A 731 2.87 -13.69 -12.11
N ASN A 732 4.19 -13.56 -12.05
CA ASN A 732 5.08 -14.45 -11.30
C ASN A 732 6.08 -13.62 -10.53
N GLY A 733 6.38 -14.02 -9.30
CA GLY A 733 7.37 -13.32 -8.51
C GLY A 733 7.47 -13.84 -7.08
N SER A 734 8.32 -13.17 -6.32
CA SER A 734 8.45 -13.39 -4.89
C SER A 734 8.89 -12.10 -4.20
N PHE A 735 8.61 -12.02 -2.91
CA PHE A 735 9.31 -11.09 -2.03
C PHE A 735 9.80 -11.84 -0.80
N THR A 736 10.94 -11.42 -0.29
CA THR A 736 11.44 -11.88 1.00
C THR A 736 11.55 -10.70 1.94
N GLY A 737 10.98 -10.85 3.13
CA GLY A 737 11.35 -10.04 4.27
C GLY A 737 10.62 -8.73 4.50
N LEU A 738 9.51 -8.46 3.79
CA LEU A 738 8.63 -7.33 4.10
C LEU A 738 8.10 -7.46 5.53
N ALA A 739 7.91 -6.34 6.22
CA ALA A 739 7.40 -6.34 7.58
C ALA A 739 5.88 -6.14 7.60
N ALA A 740 5.24 -6.66 8.64
CA ALA A 740 3.82 -6.46 8.92
C ALA A 740 3.61 -6.03 10.39
N ARG A 741 2.53 -5.29 10.63
CA ARG A 741 2.08 -4.90 11.99
C ARG A 741 1.97 -6.14 12.89
N GLY A 742 2.31 -5.98 14.17
CA GLY A 742 2.54 -7.09 15.11
C GLY A 742 4.01 -7.52 15.21
N ASN A 743 4.90 -6.84 14.48
CA ASN A 743 6.32 -7.17 14.33
C ASN A 743 6.52 -8.57 13.74
N PHE A 744 5.91 -8.79 12.57
CA PHE A 744 6.12 -9.98 11.76
C PHE A 744 6.97 -9.64 10.54
N LYS A 745 7.79 -10.58 10.11
CA LYS A 745 8.52 -10.53 8.84
C LYS A 745 7.98 -11.61 7.91
N VAL A 746 7.57 -11.20 6.71
CA VAL A 746 6.80 -12.02 5.78
C VAL A 746 7.59 -12.18 4.49
N SER A 747 7.59 -13.40 3.96
CA SER A 747 8.09 -13.70 2.62
C SER A 747 7.02 -14.52 1.89
N ALA A 748 6.82 -14.24 0.61
CA ALA A 748 5.85 -14.93 -0.20
C ALA A 748 6.37 -15.14 -1.63
N ALA A 749 5.94 -16.22 -2.27
CA ALA A 749 6.14 -16.47 -3.68
C ALA A 749 4.80 -16.77 -4.34
N TRP A 750 4.63 -16.29 -5.57
CA TRP A 750 3.41 -16.49 -6.35
C TRP A 750 3.73 -16.87 -7.79
N LYS A 751 2.81 -17.63 -8.39
CA LYS A 751 2.88 -18.07 -9.78
C LYS A 751 1.50 -18.02 -10.40
N ASN A 752 1.40 -17.50 -11.61
CA ASN A 752 0.13 -17.27 -12.32
C ASN A 752 -0.86 -16.43 -11.49
N GLY A 753 -0.35 -15.38 -10.83
CA GLY A 753 -1.13 -14.46 -10.01
C GLY A 753 -1.64 -15.05 -8.69
N ARG A 754 -1.17 -16.24 -8.29
CA ARG A 754 -1.65 -16.93 -7.08
C ARG A 754 -0.51 -17.28 -6.13
N LEU A 755 -0.73 -17.05 -4.83
CA LEU A 755 0.19 -17.39 -3.75
C LEU A 755 0.52 -18.89 -3.77
N ARG A 756 1.81 -19.22 -3.66
CA ARG A 756 2.33 -20.60 -3.66
C ARG A 756 3.06 -20.94 -2.39
N GLU A 757 3.86 -20.01 -1.90
CA GLU A 757 4.62 -20.16 -0.68
C GLU A 757 4.44 -18.93 0.17
N LEU A 758 4.35 -19.14 1.48
CA LEU A 758 4.27 -18.09 2.46
C LEU A 758 5.06 -18.51 3.71
N SER A 759 5.92 -17.63 4.18
CA SER A 759 6.61 -17.78 5.45
C SER A 759 6.45 -16.52 6.31
N VAL A 760 6.22 -16.72 7.61
CA VAL A 760 6.07 -15.65 8.59
C VAL A 760 7.04 -15.89 9.73
N GLU A 761 7.97 -14.97 9.95
CA GLU A 761 8.80 -14.88 11.15
C GLU A 761 8.11 -13.98 12.18
N SER A 762 7.94 -14.47 13.40
CA SER A 762 7.37 -13.69 14.51
C SER A 762 8.48 -13.11 15.37
N ARG A 763 8.62 -11.78 15.43
CA ARG A 763 9.69 -11.12 16.23
C ARG A 763 9.21 -10.69 17.62
N SER A 764 7.90 -10.73 17.86
CA SER A 764 7.29 -10.39 19.15
C SER A 764 6.49 -11.51 19.80
N GLY A 765 6.24 -12.64 19.10
CA GLY A 765 5.53 -13.79 19.69
C GLY A 765 4.02 -13.59 19.84
N HIS A 766 3.41 -12.65 19.11
CA HIS A 766 1.96 -12.50 19.07
C HIS A 766 1.31 -13.59 18.21
N PRO A 767 0.05 -13.99 18.44
CA PRO A 767 -0.70 -14.81 17.49
C PRO A 767 -0.67 -14.18 16.10
N CYS A 768 -0.45 -15.00 15.07
CA CYS A 768 -0.46 -14.55 13.69
C CYS A 768 -1.86 -14.74 13.11
N ARG A 769 -2.48 -13.64 12.69
CA ARG A 769 -3.71 -13.64 11.90
C ARG A 769 -3.34 -13.39 10.45
N LEU A 770 -3.72 -14.30 9.57
CA LEU A 770 -3.38 -14.28 8.16
C LEU A 770 -4.65 -14.30 7.31
N ARG A 771 -4.81 -13.32 6.43
CA ARG A 771 -5.86 -13.24 5.43
C ARG A 771 -5.34 -13.76 4.08
N VAL A 772 -5.88 -14.87 3.59
CA VAL A 772 -5.52 -15.53 2.33
C VAL A 772 -6.78 -15.87 1.53
N PRO A 773 -7.40 -14.87 0.87
CA PRO A 773 -8.71 -15.06 0.25
C PRO A 773 -8.70 -16.11 -0.85
N GLY A 774 -9.70 -16.99 -0.83
CA GLY A 774 -9.87 -18.01 -1.87
C GLY A 774 -8.79 -19.11 -1.91
N ILE A 775 -7.99 -19.25 -0.85
CA ILE A 775 -6.94 -20.29 -0.73
C ILE A 775 -7.20 -21.13 0.52
N ALA A 776 -7.45 -22.43 0.34
CA ALA A 776 -7.49 -23.36 1.47
C ALA A 776 -6.06 -23.58 2.00
N ILE A 777 -5.90 -23.60 3.32
CA ILE A 777 -4.62 -23.90 3.97
C ILE A 777 -4.61 -25.36 4.42
N GLU A 778 -3.61 -26.11 3.94
CA GLU A 778 -3.42 -27.53 4.30
C GLU A 778 -2.75 -27.65 5.67
N SER A 779 -1.67 -26.89 5.89
CA SER A 779 -0.92 -26.94 7.14
C SER A 779 -0.16 -25.65 7.44
N VAL A 780 0.11 -25.44 8.73
CA VAL A 780 1.10 -24.48 9.23
C VAL A 780 2.20 -25.29 9.89
N ILE A 781 3.46 -25.03 9.52
CA ILE A 781 4.62 -25.82 9.94
C ILE A 781 5.68 -24.89 10.53
N ASP A 782 6.23 -25.24 11.69
CA ASP A 782 7.36 -24.52 12.29
C ASP A 782 8.69 -24.76 11.55
N GLU A 783 9.73 -24.04 11.95
CA GLU A 783 11.08 -24.15 11.38
C GLU A 783 11.71 -25.56 11.50
N ARG A 784 11.21 -26.40 12.41
CA ARG A 784 11.70 -27.77 12.66
C ARG A 784 10.88 -28.83 11.91
N GLY A 785 9.86 -28.43 11.16
CA GLY A 785 8.96 -29.36 10.47
C GLY A 785 7.79 -29.86 11.33
N GLY A 786 7.59 -29.30 12.53
CA GLY A 786 6.46 -29.62 13.40
C GLY A 786 5.17 -28.94 12.93
N SER A 787 4.06 -29.67 12.94
CA SER A 787 2.74 -29.11 12.64
C SER A 787 2.30 -28.16 13.76
N VAL A 788 1.80 -26.99 13.39
CA VAL A 788 1.21 -25.99 14.28
C VAL A 788 -0.30 -25.97 14.04
N ALA A 789 -1.07 -26.08 15.11
CA ALA A 789 -2.53 -25.97 15.02
C ALA A 789 -2.91 -24.53 14.63
N PHE A 790 -3.87 -24.40 13.71
CA PHE A 790 -4.45 -23.13 13.32
C PHE A 790 -5.97 -23.24 13.33
N GLU A 791 -6.64 -22.12 13.52
CA GLU A 791 -8.09 -21.98 13.51
C GLU A 791 -8.52 -21.11 12.33
N ALA A 792 -9.55 -21.52 11.59
CA ALA A 792 -10.17 -20.67 10.58
C ALA A 792 -11.22 -19.77 11.27
N GLU A 793 -10.92 -18.48 11.42
CA GLU A 793 -11.84 -17.47 11.97
C GLU A 793 -12.95 -17.15 10.95
N THR A 794 -12.58 -17.08 9.67
CA THR A 794 -13.47 -16.91 8.51
C THR A 794 -12.97 -17.79 7.36
N PRO A 795 -13.67 -17.88 6.21
CA PRO A 795 -13.16 -18.60 5.04
C PRO A 795 -11.81 -18.09 4.52
N ASP A 796 -11.50 -16.82 4.78
CA ASP A 796 -10.30 -16.15 4.27
C ASP A 796 -9.27 -15.86 5.36
N VAL A 797 -9.58 -16.07 6.64
CA VAL A 797 -8.70 -15.72 7.76
C VAL A 797 -8.41 -16.93 8.63
N ILE A 798 -7.12 -17.25 8.78
CA ILE A 798 -6.63 -18.22 9.76
C ILE A 798 -5.86 -17.52 10.88
N CYS A 799 -5.88 -18.12 12.08
CA CYS A 799 -5.14 -17.66 13.24
C CYS A 799 -4.35 -18.82 13.85
N PHE A 800 -3.08 -18.59 14.19
CA PHE A 800 -2.23 -19.57 14.86
C PHE A 800 -1.29 -18.92 15.88
N PRO A 801 -0.97 -19.61 16.99
CA PRO A 801 -0.01 -19.11 17.97
C PRO A 801 1.40 -19.07 17.38
N THR A 802 2.19 -18.10 17.81
CA THR A 802 3.60 -18.02 17.45
C THR A 802 4.48 -17.78 18.67
N GLU A 803 5.76 -18.12 18.54
CA GLU A 803 6.83 -17.82 19.48
C GLU A 803 7.79 -16.81 18.86
N LYS A 804 8.36 -15.95 19.72
CA LYS A 804 9.35 -14.95 19.31
C LYS A 804 10.60 -15.60 18.73
N GLY A 805 11.05 -15.08 17.59
CA GLY A 805 12.22 -15.53 16.84
C GLY A 805 11.99 -16.79 16.00
N LYS A 806 10.74 -17.30 15.91
CA LYS A 806 10.41 -18.49 15.13
C LYS A 806 9.80 -18.13 13.79
N THR A 807 10.08 -18.96 12.79
CA THR A 807 9.49 -18.89 11.45
C THR A 807 8.49 -20.01 11.21
N TYR A 808 7.38 -19.67 10.57
CA TYR A 808 6.27 -20.54 10.24
C TYR A 808 6.08 -20.56 8.73
N ARG A 809 6.03 -21.75 8.12
CA ARG A 809 5.63 -21.93 6.72
C ARG A 809 4.15 -22.25 6.67
N VAL A 810 3.41 -21.53 5.83
CA VAL A 810 1.99 -21.75 5.60
C VAL A 810 1.86 -22.41 4.22
N GLN A 811 1.33 -23.62 4.19
CA GLN A 811 1.19 -24.42 2.98
C GLN A 811 -0.26 -24.36 2.47
N PRO A 812 -0.49 -23.77 1.30
CA PRO A 812 -1.77 -23.88 0.62
C PRO A 812 -2.09 -25.34 0.25
N GLU A 813 -3.35 -25.73 0.36
CA GLU A 813 -3.83 -27.01 -0.13
C GLU A 813 -3.74 -27.03 -1.67
N THR A 814 -3.15 -28.10 -2.22
CA THR A 814 -3.01 -28.27 -3.67
C THR A 814 -3.48 -29.64 -4.15
N VAL A 815 -4.03 -29.70 -5.35
CA VAL A 815 -4.35 -30.92 -6.08
C VAL A 815 -3.50 -31.00 -7.35
N SER A 816 -2.95 -32.18 -7.65
CA SER A 816 -2.17 -32.38 -8.87
C SER A 816 -3.10 -32.71 -10.04
N LEU A 817 -3.03 -31.90 -11.11
CA LEU A 817 -3.70 -32.12 -12.38
C LEU A 817 -2.64 -32.04 -13.48
N GLU A 818 -2.46 -33.12 -14.23
CA GLU A 818 -1.50 -33.23 -15.34
C GLU A 818 -0.03 -32.87 -14.99
N GLY A 819 0.35 -33.03 -13.72
CA GLY A 819 1.71 -32.71 -13.24
C GLY A 819 1.88 -31.27 -12.74
N GLU A 820 0.85 -30.43 -12.81
CA GLU A 820 0.84 -29.11 -12.16
C GLU A 820 0.05 -29.14 -10.85
N ALA A 821 0.56 -28.45 -9.82
CA ALA A 821 -0.14 -28.24 -8.56
C ALA A 821 -1.16 -27.10 -8.70
N ILE A 822 -2.44 -27.40 -8.55
CA ILE A 822 -3.55 -26.43 -8.58
C ILE A 822 -4.01 -26.17 -7.14
N LEU A 823 -4.12 -24.90 -6.75
CA LEU A 823 -4.59 -24.51 -5.42
C LEU A 823 -6.06 -24.89 -5.23
N VAL A 824 -6.37 -25.47 -4.07
CA VAL A 824 -7.74 -25.77 -3.66
C VAL A 824 -8.35 -24.51 -3.05
N THR A 825 -9.54 -24.14 -3.53
CA THR A 825 -10.34 -23.07 -2.92
C THR A 825 -11.02 -23.62 -1.66
N PRO A 826 -11.20 -22.82 -0.59
CA PRO A 826 -11.83 -23.25 0.65
C PRO A 826 -13.17 -23.97 0.38
N LYS A 827 -13.34 -25.16 0.97
CA LYS A 827 -14.59 -25.92 0.88
C LYS A 827 -15.75 -25.14 1.52
N ALA A 828 -16.78 -24.85 0.72
CA ALA A 828 -18.16 -24.45 1.03
C ALA A 828 -18.38 -23.44 2.19
N PHE A 829 -19.01 -22.30 1.86
CA PHE A 829 -19.45 -21.30 2.85
C PHE A 829 -20.39 -21.90 3.89
N LYS A 830 -20.11 -21.68 5.18
CA LYS A 830 -21.10 -21.96 6.23
C LYS A 830 -22.31 -21.05 6.01
N PRO A 831 -23.54 -21.59 5.93
CA PRO A 831 -24.72 -20.76 5.79
C PRO A 831 -24.95 -19.90 7.04
N THR A 832 -25.49 -18.70 6.84
CA THR A 832 -25.95 -17.80 7.91
C THR A 832 -26.99 -18.50 8.80
N LEU A 833 -27.90 -19.27 8.18
CA LEU A 833 -28.82 -20.16 8.87
C LEU A 833 -28.75 -21.55 8.23
N ARG A 834 -28.56 -22.58 9.05
CA ARG A 834 -28.44 -23.98 8.61
C ARG A 834 -29.66 -24.80 9.00
N ASP A 835 -30.07 -25.72 8.14
CA ASP A 835 -31.11 -26.74 8.40
C ASP A 835 -32.44 -26.18 8.90
N VAL A 836 -32.82 -25.01 8.38
CA VAL A 836 -34.09 -24.35 8.68
C VAL A 836 -35.23 -25.20 8.12
N ALA A 837 -36.16 -25.61 8.99
CA ALA A 837 -37.32 -26.39 8.58
C ALA A 837 -38.36 -25.49 7.90
N TYR A 838 -38.79 -25.84 6.70
CA TYR A 838 -39.83 -25.13 5.95
C TYR A 838 -41.15 -25.92 5.80
N GLY A 839 -41.15 -27.19 6.22
CA GLY A 839 -42.31 -28.08 6.15
C GLY A 839 -42.19 -29.28 7.10
N PRO A 840 -43.23 -30.13 7.15
CA PRO A 840 -43.34 -31.19 8.16
C PRO A 840 -42.47 -32.42 7.88
N HIS A 841 -42.00 -32.61 6.66
CA HIS A 841 -41.17 -33.77 6.29
C HIS A 841 -39.71 -33.55 6.71
N GLU A 842 -39.00 -34.60 7.11
CA GLU A 842 -37.63 -34.53 7.65
C GLU A 842 -36.63 -33.86 6.69
N ARG A 843 -36.84 -34.04 5.38
CA ARG A 843 -36.03 -33.43 4.31
C ARG A 843 -36.41 -31.99 3.98
N ASN A 844 -37.48 -31.44 4.56
CA ASN A 844 -37.92 -30.07 4.27
C ASN A 844 -37.04 -29.07 5.03
N LYS A 845 -35.78 -29.02 4.61
CA LYS A 845 -34.66 -28.30 5.21
C LYS A 845 -34.01 -27.41 4.19
N LEU A 846 -33.65 -26.19 4.59
CA LEU A 846 -32.91 -25.26 3.75
C LEU A 846 -31.75 -24.63 4.51
N ASP A 847 -30.76 -24.19 3.73
CA ASP A 847 -29.66 -23.37 4.18
C ASP A 847 -29.76 -21.99 3.52
N PHE A 848 -29.49 -20.93 4.30
CA PHE A 848 -29.59 -19.54 3.87
C PHE A 848 -28.26 -18.81 4.08
N TRP A 849 -27.77 -18.15 3.04
CA TRP A 849 -26.62 -17.25 3.07
C TRP A 849 -27.10 -15.82 2.84
N LYS A 850 -26.97 -14.98 3.88
CA LYS A 850 -27.38 -13.57 3.85
C LYS A 850 -26.27 -12.72 3.24
N ALA A 851 -26.61 -11.92 2.23
CA ALA A 851 -25.68 -10.91 1.70
C ALA A 851 -25.61 -9.68 2.62
N GLY A 852 -24.43 -9.05 2.68
CA GLY A 852 -24.19 -7.84 3.48
C GLY A 852 -24.84 -6.62 2.85
N SER A 853 -26.04 -6.23 3.31
CA SER A 853 -26.75 -5.04 2.84
C SER A 853 -27.69 -4.48 3.90
N SER A 854 -27.83 -3.15 3.93
CA SER A 854 -28.81 -2.43 4.75
C SER A 854 -30.19 -2.31 4.08
N LYS A 855 -30.31 -2.67 2.81
CA LYS A 855 -31.58 -2.71 2.04
C LYS A 855 -31.97 -4.17 1.75
N PRO A 856 -33.27 -4.46 1.51
CA PRO A 856 -33.71 -5.79 1.09
C PRO A 856 -32.93 -6.28 -0.15
N THR A 857 -32.37 -7.47 -0.05
CA THR A 857 -31.49 -8.05 -1.08
C THR A 857 -32.28 -8.92 -2.05
N PRO A 858 -31.98 -8.90 -3.36
CA PRO A 858 -32.46 -9.95 -4.26
C PRO A 858 -31.96 -11.33 -3.80
N LEU A 859 -32.66 -12.39 -4.21
CA LEU A 859 -32.38 -13.75 -3.79
C LEU A 859 -32.23 -14.72 -4.98
N VAL A 860 -31.19 -15.55 -4.93
CA VAL A 860 -31.11 -16.78 -5.74
C VAL A 860 -31.61 -17.97 -4.92
N PHE A 861 -32.62 -18.66 -5.43
CA PHE A 861 -33.23 -19.85 -4.83
C PHE A 861 -32.79 -21.10 -5.58
N TYR A 862 -31.87 -21.87 -4.99
CA TYR A 862 -31.26 -23.02 -5.62
C TYR A 862 -31.90 -24.35 -5.20
N ILE A 863 -32.14 -25.20 -6.20
CA ILE A 863 -32.69 -26.55 -6.05
C ILE A 863 -31.69 -27.57 -6.58
N HIS A 864 -31.31 -28.54 -5.76
CA HIS A 864 -30.33 -29.56 -6.13
C HIS A 864 -30.88 -30.57 -7.16
N GLY A 865 -29.96 -31.17 -7.94
CA GLY A 865 -30.25 -32.23 -8.91
C GLY A 865 -30.48 -33.61 -8.27
N GLY A 866 -30.23 -34.69 -9.03
CA GLY A 866 -30.37 -36.07 -8.52
C GLY A 866 -31.63 -36.83 -8.97
N GLY A 867 -32.27 -36.37 -10.05
CA GLY A 867 -33.41 -37.07 -10.66
C GLY A 867 -34.65 -37.18 -9.77
N TRP A 868 -34.79 -36.28 -8.79
CA TRP A 868 -35.74 -36.34 -7.66
C TRP A 868 -35.66 -37.60 -6.79
N ARG A 869 -34.72 -38.53 -7.05
CA ARG A 869 -34.61 -39.82 -6.35
C ARG A 869 -33.38 -39.89 -5.44
N ALA A 870 -32.46 -38.95 -5.61
CA ALA A 870 -31.25 -38.75 -4.84
C ALA A 870 -30.90 -37.26 -4.76
N GLY A 871 -29.74 -36.94 -4.19
CA GLY A 871 -29.23 -35.58 -4.09
C GLY A 871 -29.49 -34.94 -2.73
N SER A 872 -28.75 -33.86 -2.47
CA SER A 872 -28.82 -33.12 -1.22
C SER A 872 -28.37 -31.66 -1.40
N LYS A 873 -28.89 -30.74 -0.58
CA LYS A 873 -28.45 -29.33 -0.55
C LYS A 873 -26.97 -29.19 -0.18
N GLU A 874 -26.41 -30.19 0.50
CA GLU A 874 -25.01 -30.32 0.91
C GLU A 874 -24.07 -30.63 -0.26
N GLU A 875 -24.60 -31.09 -1.40
CA GLU A 875 -23.82 -31.33 -2.62
C GLU A 875 -23.60 -30.03 -3.42
N ASN A 876 -24.19 -28.92 -2.97
CA ASN A 876 -23.97 -27.59 -3.49
C ASN A 876 -22.84 -26.91 -2.69
N ASP A 877 -21.80 -26.42 -3.37
CA ASP A 877 -20.66 -25.71 -2.74
C ASP A 877 -21.04 -24.32 -2.17
N GLY A 878 -22.33 -23.93 -2.22
CA GLY A 878 -22.85 -22.63 -1.79
C GLY A 878 -22.87 -21.62 -2.94
N PRO A 879 -23.17 -20.33 -2.67
CA PRO A 879 -23.09 -19.29 -3.69
C PRO A 879 -21.64 -19.07 -4.16
N SER A 880 -21.45 -18.57 -5.39
CA SER A 880 -20.17 -17.96 -5.76
C SER A 880 -19.94 -16.72 -4.87
N LEU A 881 -18.70 -16.50 -4.41
CA LEU A 881 -18.30 -15.28 -3.66
C LEU A 881 -18.84 -14.00 -4.34
N SER A 882 -18.82 -14.00 -5.67
CA SER A 882 -19.28 -12.90 -6.50
C SER A 882 -20.73 -12.49 -6.23
N LEU A 883 -21.64 -13.43 -5.93
CA LEU A 883 -23.05 -13.10 -5.70
C LEU A 883 -23.29 -12.45 -4.33
N LEU A 884 -22.67 -13.00 -3.27
CA LEU A 884 -22.78 -12.43 -1.92
C LEU A 884 -22.14 -11.04 -1.86
N ASP A 885 -20.95 -10.88 -2.47
CA ASP A 885 -20.25 -9.59 -2.56
C ASP A 885 -21.03 -8.53 -3.35
N LYS A 886 -21.83 -8.97 -4.33
CA LYS A 886 -22.73 -8.10 -5.12
C LYS A 886 -24.08 -7.83 -4.43
N GLY A 887 -24.26 -8.23 -3.18
CA GLY A 887 -25.46 -7.95 -2.41
C GLY A 887 -26.64 -8.86 -2.75
N VAL A 888 -26.41 -10.07 -3.28
CA VAL A 888 -27.44 -11.06 -3.61
C VAL A 888 -27.41 -12.18 -2.58
N SER A 889 -28.52 -12.37 -1.85
CA SER A 889 -28.63 -13.49 -0.90
C SER A 889 -28.88 -14.82 -1.63
N TYR A 890 -28.61 -15.94 -0.96
CA TYR A 890 -28.71 -17.27 -1.57
C TYR A 890 -29.38 -18.30 -0.65
N VAL A 891 -30.19 -19.19 -1.21
CA VAL A 891 -30.79 -20.33 -0.51
C VAL A 891 -30.52 -21.62 -1.27
N SER A 892 -30.26 -22.71 -0.54
CA SER A 892 -30.22 -24.09 -1.07
C SER A 892 -31.19 -24.97 -0.28
N ILE A 893 -32.01 -25.77 -0.95
CA ILE A 893 -33.04 -26.59 -0.30
C ILE A 893 -32.84 -28.09 -0.50
N ASN A 894 -33.19 -28.88 0.51
CA ASN A 894 -33.58 -30.29 0.35
C ASN A 894 -35.08 -30.37 0.11
N TYR A 895 -35.55 -31.40 -0.60
CA TYR A 895 -36.96 -31.72 -0.83
C TYR A 895 -37.22 -33.23 -0.66
N ARG A 896 -38.50 -33.66 -0.56
CA ARG A 896 -38.86 -35.09 -0.56
C ARG A 896 -38.41 -35.77 -1.85
N LEU A 897 -37.72 -36.89 -1.73
CA LEU A 897 -37.30 -37.69 -2.88
C LEU A 897 -38.47 -38.56 -3.35
N ALA A 898 -38.78 -38.54 -4.64
CA ALA A 898 -39.80 -39.36 -5.30
C ALA A 898 -39.36 -40.83 -5.43
N ARG A 899 -39.25 -41.52 -4.28
CA ARG A 899 -38.88 -42.94 -4.16
C ARG A 899 -39.71 -43.64 -3.09
N GLY A 900 -40.01 -44.93 -3.31
CA GLY A 900 -40.81 -45.71 -2.37
C GLY A 900 -42.29 -45.31 -2.46
N PRO A 901 -42.97 -44.94 -1.36
CA PRO A 901 -44.36 -44.52 -1.39
C PRO A 901 -44.57 -43.11 -1.98
N ASP A 902 -43.52 -42.31 -2.09
CA ASP A 902 -43.60 -40.94 -2.63
C ASP A 902 -43.31 -40.92 -4.15
N THR A 903 -44.18 -40.24 -4.91
CA THR A 903 -44.02 -39.95 -6.33
C THR A 903 -44.10 -38.44 -6.58
N LEU A 904 -43.64 -37.99 -7.74
CA LEU A 904 -43.95 -36.64 -8.21
C LEU A 904 -45.48 -36.41 -8.19
N PRO A 905 -45.94 -35.16 -7.95
CA PRO A 905 -45.19 -33.90 -7.82
C PRO A 905 -44.67 -33.57 -6.39
N CYS A 906 -44.50 -34.55 -5.47
CA CYS A 906 -44.15 -34.24 -4.07
C CYS A 906 -42.92 -33.33 -3.92
N SER A 907 -41.89 -33.56 -4.73
CA SER A 907 -40.65 -32.77 -4.74
C SER A 907 -40.87 -31.35 -5.26
N LEU A 908 -41.72 -31.17 -6.27
CA LEU A 908 -42.06 -29.87 -6.85
C LEU A 908 -42.89 -29.04 -5.87
N HIS A 909 -43.87 -29.66 -5.21
CA HIS A 909 -44.66 -29.04 -4.17
C HIS A 909 -43.81 -28.63 -2.95
N ASP A 910 -42.81 -29.42 -2.58
CA ASP A 910 -41.88 -29.05 -1.52
C ASP A 910 -41.01 -27.85 -1.91
N ALA A 911 -40.55 -27.77 -3.16
CA ALA A 911 -39.81 -26.61 -3.66
C ALA A 911 -40.69 -25.34 -3.68
N ALA A 912 -41.95 -25.46 -4.09
CA ALA A 912 -42.94 -24.37 -4.02
C ALA A 912 -43.14 -23.91 -2.57
N ARG A 913 -43.32 -24.87 -1.66
CA ARG A 913 -43.48 -24.62 -0.24
C ARG A 913 -42.27 -23.91 0.36
N ALA A 914 -41.06 -24.29 -0.02
CA ALA A 914 -39.84 -23.63 0.45
C ALA A 914 -39.75 -22.19 -0.05
N LEU A 915 -40.09 -21.92 -1.32
CA LEU A 915 -40.13 -20.56 -1.87
C LEU A 915 -41.14 -19.67 -1.12
N GLN A 916 -42.34 -20.19 -0.88
CA GLN A 916 -43.35 -19.52 -0.07
C GLN A 916 -42.86 -19.24 1.36
N PHE A 917 -42.19 -20.20 1.99
CA PHE A 917 -41.63 -20.05 3.32
C PHE A 917 -40.58 -18.93 3.35
N ILE A 918 -39.68 -18.88 2.37
CA ILE A 918 -38.66 -17.83 2.26
C ILE A 918 -39.30 -16.45 2.11
N ARG A 919 -40.34 -16.32 1.27
CA ARG A 919 -41.11 -15.06 1.15
C ARG A 919 -41.76 -14.65 2.46
N SER A 920 -42.29 -15.60 3.23
CA SER A 920 -42.84 -15.31 4.58
C SER A 920 -41.78 -14.79 5.57
N LYS A 921 -40.50 -15.06 5.28
CA LYS A 921 -39.33 -14.61 6.05
C LYS A 921 -38.63 -13.39 5.47
N ALA A 922 -39.14 -12.80 4.39
CA ALA A 922 -38.44 -11.77 3.63
C ALA A 922 -38.01 -10.56 4.49
N SER A 923 -38.89 -10.05 5.35
CA SER A 923 -38.53 -8.95 6.26
C SER A 923 -37.52 -9.36 7.33
N GLU A 924 -37.61 -10.58 7.86
CA GLU A 924 -36.69 -11.10 8.89
C GLU A 924 -35.29 -11.31 8.31
N TRP A 925 -35.22 -11.81 7.09
CA TRP A 925 -33.98 -12.21 6.43
C TRP A 925 -33.39 -11.11 5.52
N ASN A 926 -34.04 -9.94 5.48
CA ASN A 926 -33.67 -8.80 4.62
C ASN A 926 -33.60 -9.18 3.13
N ILE A 927 -34.65 -9.85 2.66
CA ILE A 927 -34.83 -10.26 1.26
C ILE A 927 -35.91 -9.38 0.64
N ASP A 928 -35.70 -8.96 -0.60
CA ASP A 928 -36.74 -8.38 -1.44
C ASP A 928 -37.59 -9.53 -2.01
N PRO A 929 -38.84 -9.71 -1.53
CA PRO A 929 -39.66 -10.82 -1.98
C PRO A 929 -39.98 -10.72 -3.48
N ASP A 930 -39.98 -9.54 -4.08
CA ASP A 930 -40.31 -9.37 -5.50
C ASP A 930 -39.13 -9.68 -6.43
N ARG A 931 -37.93 -9.93 -5.90
CA ARG A 931 -36.70 -10.14 -6.69
C ARG A 931 -36.06 -11.49 -6.38
N ILE A 932 -36.76 -12.56 -6.76
CA ILE A 932 -36.29 -13.93 -6.60
C ILE A 932 -36.07 -14.57 -7.98
N ILE A 933 -34.89 -15.14 -8.19
CA ILE A 933 -34.55 -15.98 -9.35
C ILE A 933 -34.36 -17.41 -8.87
N VAL A 934 -34.96 -18.37 -9.56
CA VAL A 934 -34.76 -19.80 -9.31
C VAL A 934 -33.60 -20.35 -10.11
N SER A 935 -32.84 -21.28 -9.53
CA SER A 935 -31.72 -21.93 -10.19
C SER A 935 -31.57 -23.39 -9.76
N GLY A 936 -30.91 -24.19 -10.59
CA GLY A 936 -30.71 -25.61 -10.31
C GLY A 936 -30.11 -26.37 -11.48
N GLY A 937 -29.56 -27.55 -11.18
CA GLY A 937 -29.03 -28.49 -12.17
C GLY A 937 -29.92 -29.71 -12.34
N SER A 938 -30.05 -30.23 -13.57
CA SER A 938 -30.80 -31.48 -13.85
C SER A 938 -32.24 -31.41 -13.30
N ALA A 939 -32.68 -32.36 -12.46
CA ALA A 939 -33.98 -32.35 -11.79
C ALA A 939 -34.28 -31.06 -11.01
N GLY A 940 -33.25 -30.46 -10.41
CA GLY A 940 -33.37 -29.16 -9.76
C GLY A 940 -33.64 -28.06 -10.77
N GLY A 941 -32.98 -28.09 -11.92
CA GLY A 941 -33.27 -27.20 -13.04
C GLY A 941 -34.67 -27.40 -13.61
N CYS A 942 -35.15 -28.65 -13.74
CA CYS A 942 -36.54 -28.93 -14.12
C CYS A 942 -37.53 -28.36 -13.09
N SER A 943 -37.23 -28.49 -11.79
CA SER A 943 -38.06 -27.92 -10.72
C SER A 943 -38.06 -26.39 -10.75
N SER A 944 -36.93 -25.76 -11.06
CA SER A 944 -36.82 -24.32 -11.28
C SER A 944 -37.64 -23.86 -12.48
N LEU A 945 -37.60 -24.59 -13.60
CA LEU A 945 -38.44 -24.29 -14.76
C LEU A 945 -39.94 -24.45 -14.43
N TRP A 946 -40.30 -25.50 -13.68
CA TRP A 946 -41.69 -25.69 -13.23
C TRP A 946 -42.15 -24.52 -12.36
N LEU A 947 -41.35 -24.06 -11.39
CA LEU A 947 -41.69 -22.84 -10.61
C LEU A 947 -41.75 -21.56 -11.44
N ALA A 948 -40.98 -21.48 -12.52
CA ALA A 948 -40.98 -20.31 -13.40
C ALA A 948 -42.25 -20.23 -14.25
N TYR A 949 -42.77 -21.37 -14.71
CA TYR A 949 -43.89 -21.44 -15.66
C TYR A 949 -45.23 -21.84 -15.03
N HIS A 950 -45.23 -22.50 -13.89
CA HIS A 950 -46.47 -22.90 -13.22
C HIS A 950 -47.22 -21.67 -12.69
N ASP A 951 -48.55 -21.72 -12.77
CA ASP A 951 -49.44 -20.72 -12.19
C ASP A 951 -49.12 -20.46 -10.71
N ASP A 952 -49.42 -19.25 -10.24
CA ASP A 952 -49.16 -18.87 -8.85
C ASP A 952 -49.93 -19.77 -7.88
N LEU A 953 -49.21 -20.45 -6.98
CA LEU A 953 -49.77 -21.38 -5.99
C LEU A 953 -50.14 -20.69 -4.68
N ALA A 954 -50.12 -19.35 -4.62
CA ALA A 954 -50.68 -18.62 -3.49
C ALA A 954 -52.15 -18.99 -3.27
N ASP A 955 -52.48 -19.37 -2.04
CA ASP A 955 -53.86 -19.50 -1.57
C ASP A 955 -54.15 -18.39 -0.55
N PRO A 956 -54.70 -17.23 -0.97
CA PRO A 956 -55.02 -16.13 -0.07
C PRO A 956 -56.03 -16.51 1.02
N ALA A 957 -56.82 -17.56 0.82
CA ALA A 957 -57.83 -18.03 1.77
C ALA A 957 -57.28 -19.04 2.80
N SER A 958 -56.05 -19.52 2.62
CA SER A 958 -55.46 -20.53 3.51
C SER A 958 -55.31 -20.03 4.95
N SER A 959 -55.52 -20.89 5.94
CA SER A 959 -55.17 -20.60 7.34
C SER A 959 -53.67 -20.62 7.59
N ASP A 960 -52.89 -21.21 6.68
CA ASP A 960 -51.43 -21.24 6.76
C ASP A 960 -50.81 -19.98 6.13
N PRO A 961 -50.15 -19.10 6.90
CA PRO A 961 -49.61 -17.85 6.38
C PRO A 961 -48.51 -18.03 5.33
N VAL A 962 -47.86 -19.20 5.31
CA VAL A 962 -46.87 -19.52 4.27
C VAL A 962 -47.56 -19.82 2.95
N ALA A 963 -48.67 -20.58 2.96
CA ALA A 963 -49.41 -20.93 1.74
C ALA A 963 -50.04 -19.71 1.04
N ARG A 964 -50.18 -18.58 1.75
CA ARG A 964 -50.64 -17.30 1.17
C ARG A 964 -49.57 -16.58 0.33
N GLN A 965 -48.31 -17.00 0.43
CA GLN A 965 -47.22 -16.34 -0.29
C GLN A 965 -47.19 -16.78 -1.76
N SER A 966 -46.83 -15.87 -2.65
CA SER A 966 -46.69 -16.14 -4.08
C SER A 966 -45.54 -17.11 -4.38
N THR A 967 -45.69 -17.97 -5.40
CA THR A 967 -44.60 -18.77 -5.96
C THR A 967 -43.97 -18.14 -7.19
N ARG A 968 -44.46 -16.98 -7.64
CA ARG A 968 -43.93 -16.29 -8.82
C ARG A 968 -42.49 -15.85 -8.63
N VAL A 969 -41.71 -15.91 -9.70
CA VAL A 969 -40.30 -15.47 -9.76
C VAL A 969 -40.06 -14.56 -10.96
N ILE A 970 -38.91 -13.87 -10.96
CA ILE A 970 -38.57 -12.91 -12.03
C ILE A 970 -37.65 -13.51 -13.11
N GLY A 971 -37.23 -14.76 -12.94
CA GLY A 971 -36.45 -15.49 -13.93
C GLY A 971 -35.96 -16.84 -13.44
N ALA A 972 -35.48 -17.67 -14.37
CA ALA A 972 -34.80 -18.92 -14.08
C ALA A 972 -33.44 -19.01 -14.78
N ALA A 973 -32.43 -19.46 -14.05
CA ALA A 973 -31.08 -19.71 -14.57
C ALA A 973 -30.70 -21.17 -14.28
N VAL A 974 -30.77 -22.04 -15.30
CA VAL A 974 -30.76 -23.50 -15.08
C VAL A 974 -29.66 -24.20 -15.88
N ILE A 975 -29.19 -25.34 -15.35
CA ILE A 975 -28.12 -26.14 -15.94
C ILE A 975 -28.67 -27.52 -16.30
N LYS A 976 -28.52 -27.94 -17.56
CA LYS A 976 -28.90 -29.29 -18.03
C LYS A 976 -30.32 -29.69 -17.61
N ALA A 977 -31.24 -28.71 -17.63
CA ALA A 977 -32.60 -28.90 -17.16
C ALA A 977 -33.40 -29.77 -18.13
N GLN A 978 -34.36 -30.50 -17.60
CA GLN A 978 -35.35 -31.19 -18.41
C GLN A 978 -36.54 -30.23 -18.58
N SER A 979 -36.85 -29.83 -19.81
CA SER A 979 -37.99 -28.95 -20.09
C SER A 979 -39.32 -29.70 -20.08
N THR A 980 -39.28 -31.02 -20.21
CA THR A 980 -40.43 -31.93 -20.15
C THR A 980 -39.98 -33.29 -19.62
N ILE A 981 -40.89 -34.01 -18.98
CA ILE A 981 -40.74 -35.43 -18.68
C ILE A 981 -41.81 -36.27 -19.39
N ASP A 982 -42.49 -35.73 -20.42
CA ASP A 982 -43.42 -36.51 -21.25
C ASP A 982 -42.62 -37.58 -22.01
N PRO A 983 -42.82 -38.87 -21.70
CA PRO A 983 -42.02 -39.96 -22.25
C PRO A 983 -42.14 -40.04 -23.77
N ARG A 984 -43.30 -39.66 -24.34
CA ARG A 984 -43.58 -39.72 -25.78
C ARG A 984 -42.78 -38.66 -26.53
N LEU A 985 -42.76 -37.43 -25.99
CA LEU A 985 -42.00 -36.33 -26.58
C LEU A 985 -40.50 -36.54 -26.43
N VAL A 986 -40.06 -37.00 -25.26
CA VAL A 986 -38.65 -37.32 -24.99
C VAL A 986 -38.18 -38.44 -25.91
N ASP A 987 -38.93 -39.54 -26.06
CA ASP A 987 -38.54 -40.64 -26.96
C ASP A 987 -38.48 -40.18 -28.42
N LYS A 988 -39.47 -39.41 -28.88
CA LYS A 988 -39.51 -38.89 -30.25
C LYS A 988 -38.34 -37.97 -30.59
N ARG A 989 -37.87 -37.14 -29.63
CA ARG A 989 -36.87 -36.09 -29.88
C ARG A 989 -35.45 -36.47 -29.48
N LEU A 990 -35.30 -37.28 -28.43
CA LEU A 990 -34.02 -37.65 -27.83
C LEU A 990 -33.76 -39.17 -27.89
N GLY A 991 -34.76 -39.98 -28.22
CA GLY A 991 -34.63 -41.42 -28.33
C GLY A 991 -34.60 -42.17 -26.98
N PRO A 992 -34.49 -43.52 -27.05
CA PRO A 992 -34.59 -44.42 -25.90
C PRO A 992 -33.56 -44.17 -24.79
N SER A 993 -32.42 -43.56 -25.10
CA SER A 993 -31.37 -43.26 -24.10
C SER A 993 -31.81 -42.18 -23.10
N ALA A 994 -32.74 -41.29 -23.47
CA ALA A 994 -33.34 -40.29 -22.59
C ALA A 994 -34.67 -40.78 -22.00
N SER A 995 -35.57 -41.33 -22.82
CA SER A 995 -36.91 -41.75 -22.40
C SER A 995 -36.89 -42.92 -21.41
N ASN A 996 -35.88 -43.81 -21.48
CA ASN A 996 -35.71 -44.91 -20.54
C ASN A 996 -35.05 -44.50 -19.21
N HIS A 997 -34.67 -43.23 -19.05
CA HIS A 997 -33.97 -42.79 -17.85
C HIS A 997 -34.88 -42.88 -16.61
N PRO A 998 -34.42 -43.42 -15.46
CA PRO A 998 -35.25 -43.58 -14.25
C PRO A 998 -35.87 -42.30 -13.69
N MET A 999 -35.31 -41.14 -14.03
CA MET A 999 -35.89 -39.82 -13.72
C MET A 999 -37.32 -39.65 -14.26
N ILE A 1000 -37.65 -40.30 -15.38
CA ILE A 1000 -38.93 -40.13 -16.07
C ILE A 1000 -39.96 -41.14 -15.53
N TRP A 1001 -39.65 -42.43 -15.62
CA TRP A 1001 -40.63 -43.47 -15.28
C TRP A 1001 -40.73 -43.76 -13.79
N ALA A 1002 -39.60 -43.84 -13.08
CA ALA A 1002 -39.60 -44.30 -11.69
C ALA A 1002 -40.12 -43.24 -10.71
N THR A 1003 -40.09 -41.96 -11.09
CA THR A 1003 -40.54 -40.82 -10.26
C THR A 1003 -42.05 -40.62 -10.30
N VAL A 1004 -42.73 -41.08 -11.35
CA VAL A 1004 -44.19 -41.10 -11.47
C VAL A 1004 -44.81 -42.44 -11.03
N GLY A 1005 -43.98 -43.36 -10.50
CA GLY A 1005 -44.44 -44.66 -9.99
C GLY A 1005 -44.68 -45.73 -11.06
N ALA A 1006 -44.22 -45.53 -12.29
CA ALA A 1006 -44.25 -46.58 -13.30
C ALA A 1006 -43.24 -47.70 -12.96
N PRO A 1007 -43.53 -48.97 -13.30
CA PRO A 1007 -42.62 -50.09 -13.01
C PRO A 1007 -41.39 -50.14 -13.94
N ASP A 1008 -41.52 -49.60 -15.16
CA ASP A 1008 -40.48 -49.55 -16.19
C ASP A 1008 -40.81 -48.44 -17.23
N PRO A 1009 -39.87 -48.09 -18.14
CA PRO A 1009 -40.13 -47.10 -19.18
C PRO A 1009 -41.22 -47.49 -20.18
N GLN A 1010 -41.44 -48.79 -20.40
CA GLN A 1010 -42.38 -49.28 -21.41
C GLN A 1010 -43.83 -49.13 -20.96
N ALA A 1011 -44.10 -49.19 -19.66
CA ALA A 1011 -45.39 -48.83 -19.09
C ALA A 1011 -45.79 -47.40 -19.49
N LEU A 1012 -44.85 -46.46 -19.48
CA LEU A 1012 -45.09 -45.06 -19.86
C LEU A 1012 -45.28 -44.84 -21.36
N LEU A 1013 -44.66 -45.66 -22.22
CA LEU A 1013 -44.75 -45.49 -23.68
C LEU A 1013 -45.93 -46.25 -24.29
N ASN A 1014 -46.27 -47.42 -23.75
CA ASN A 1014 -47.29 -48.31 -24.31
C ASN A 1014 -48.67 -48.13 -23.65
N ASP A 1015 -48.73 -47.69 -22.39
CA ASP A 1015 -49.97 -47.47 -21.63
C ASP A 1015 -49.85 -46.21 -20.72
N PRO A 1016 -49.79 -45.01 -21.29
CA PRO A 1016 -49.52 -43.78 -20.54
C PRO A 1016 -50.68 -43.29 -19.67
N GLU A 1017 -51.93 -43.72 -19.92
CA GLU A 1017 -53.13 -43.17 -19.28
C GLU A 1017 -53.05 -43.10 -17.74
N PRO A 1018 -52.52 -44.11 -17.01
CA PRO A 1018 -52.42 -44.05 -15.56
C PRO A 1018 -51.46 -42.97 -15.02
N TYR A 1019 -50.54 -42.49 -15.86
CA TYR A 1019 -49.45 -41.60 -15.48
C TYR A 1019 -49.49 -40.23 -16.16
N GLU A 1020 -50.36 -40.06 -17.17
CA GLU A 1020 -50.41 -38.86 -18.02
C GLU A 1020 -50.65 -37.60 -17.21
N ALA A 1021 -51.62 -37.61 -16.30
CA ALA A 1021 -51.86 -36.47 -15.42
C ALA A 1021 -50.59 -36.04 -14.64
N LEU A 1022 -49.77 -37.00 -14.19
CA LEU A 1022 -48.56 -36.73 -13.41
C LEU A 1022 -47.43 -36.18 -14.26
N PHE A 1023 -47.09 -36.81 -15.39
CA PHE A 1023 -45.99 -36.31 -16.23
C PHE A 1023 -46.38 -35.04 -17.00
N THR A 1024 -47.68 -34.80 -17.25
CA THR A 1024 -48.18 -33.52 -17.73
C THR A 1024 -47.97 -32.45 -16.66
N GLU A 1025 -48.50 -32.65 -15.45
CA GLU A 1025 -48.33 -31.70 -14.34
C GLU A 1025 -46.85 -31.37 -14.06
N CYS A 1026 -45.98 -32.38 -14.09
CA CYS A 1026 -44.58 -32.20 -13.74
C CYS A 1026 -43.70 -31.73 -14.91
N SER A 1027 -44.25 -31.57 -16.11
CA SER A 1027 -43.50 -31.06 -17.27
C SER A 1027 -43.58 -29.53 -17.32
N PRO A 1028 -42.47 -28.79 -17.13
CA PRO A 1028 -42.49 -27.33 -17.22
C PRO A 1028 -43.11 -26.81 -18.54
N LEU A 1029 -42.88 -27.52 -19.64
CA LEU A 1029 -43.38 -27.17 -20.98
C LEU A 1029 -44.90 -27.01 -21.07
N THR A 1030 -45.68 -27.73 -20.26
CA THR A 1030 -47.15 -27.73 -20.35
C THR A 1030 -47.79 -26.52 -19.69
N HIS A 1031 -47.02 -25.79 -18.88
CA HIS A 1031 -47.50 -24.63 -18.11
C HIS A 1031 -47.14 -23.29 -18.77
N VAL A 1032 -46.37 -23.29 -19.87
CA VAL A 1032 -45.82 -22.06 -20.46
C VAL A 1032 -46.93 -21.14 -20.99
N THR A 1033 -46.97 -19.90 -20.50
CA THR A 1033 -47.88 -18.83 -20.93
C THR A 1033 -47.13 -17.54 -21.30
N ARG A 1034 -47.77 -16.60 -22.00
CA ARG A 1034 -47.11 -15.35 -22.46
C ARG A 1034 -46.61 -14.43 -21.34
N ASP A 1035 -47.10 -14.62 -20.12
CA ASP A 1035 -46.77 -13.74 -19.00
C ASP A 1035 -45.59 -14.26 -18.18
N ASP A 1036 -45.00 -15.38 -18.56
CA ASP A 1036 -43.94 -16.06 -17.82
C ASP A 1036 -42.58 -15.32 -17.82
N PRO A 1037 -41.74 -15.54 -16.80
CA PRO A 1037 -40.49 -14.82 -16.67
C PRO A 1037 -39.41 -15.33 -17.64
N PRO A 1038 -38.39 -14.51 -17.93
CA PRO A 1038 -37.27 -14.92 -18.77
C PRO A 1038 -36.48 -16.11 -18.22
N VAL A 1039 -35.97 -16.95 -19.12
CA VAL A 1039 -35.17 -18.13 -18.78
C VAL A 1039 -33.84 -18.14 -19.52
N PHE A 1040 -32.78 -18.50 -18.80
CA PHE A 1040 -31.49 -18.87 -19.36
C PHE A 1040 -31.14 -20.30 -18.99
N ALA A 1041 -30.94 -21.15 -20.00
CA ALA A 1041 -30.63 -22.56 -19.82
C ALA A 1041 -29.30 -22.90 -20.49
N ILE A 1042 -28.38 -23.53 -19.74
CA ILE A 1042 -27.08 -23.96 -20.25
C ILE A 1042 -27.01 -25.47 -20.37
N TYR A 1043 -26.47 -25.95 -21.49
CA TYR A 1043 -26.19 -27.36 -21.74
C TYR A 1043 -24.75 -27.55 -22.20
N ASP A 1044 -24.18 -28.72 -21.91
CA ASP A 1044 -22.88 -29.12 -22.46
C ASP A 1044 -23.13 -29.60 -23.91
N GLY A 1045 -22.31 -29.15 -24.85
CA GLY A 1045 -22.54 -29.30 -26.30
C GLY A 1045 -23.08 -30.68 -26.74
N GLY A 1046 -24.10 -30.66 -27.60
CA GLY A 1046 -24.77 -31.87 -28.11
C GLY A 1046 -25.71 -31.55 -29.27
N ILE A 1047 -25.18 -31.57 -30.50
CA ILE A 1047 -25.95 -31.48 -31.75
C ILE A 1047 -25.22 -32.38 -32.76
N PRO A 1048 -25.58 -33.66 -32.84
CA PRO A 1048 -26.95 -34.01 -33.17
C PRO A 1048 -27.69 -34.87 -32.14
N ALA A 1049 -29.01 -34.75 -32.12
CA ALA A 1049 -29.92 -35.71 -31.48
C ALA A 1049 -30.32 -36.81 -32.48
N PRO A 1050 -30.53 -38.07 -32.05
CA PRO A 1050 -30.44 -38.55 -30.67
C PRO A 1050 -28.97 -38.76 -30.21
N PRO A 1051 -28.66 -38.59 -28.92
CA PRO A 1051 -27.32 -38.79 -28.37
C PRO A 1051 -26.92 -40.27 -28.31
N GLU A 1052 -25.62 -40.54 -28.52
CA GLU A 1052 -25.05 -41.89 -28.45
C GLU A 1052 -25.10 -42.50 -27.03
N ARG A 1053 -24.98 -41.67 -25.99
CA ARG A 1053 -25.09 -42.04 -24.56
C ARG A 1053 -25.66 -40.89 -23.73
N ASP A 1054 -26.35 -41.25 -22.65
CA ASP A 1054 -26.88 -40.34 -21.62
C ASP A 1054 -27.68 -39.14 -22.14
N GLY A 1055 -28.89 -39.40 -22.64
CA GLY A 1055 -29.72 -38.38 -23.25
C GLY A 1055 -30.45 -37.44 -22.29
N ILE A 1056 -30.41 -37.70 -20.98
CA ILE A 1056 -31.24 -36.94 -20.01
C ILE A 1056 -30.75 -35.50 -19.81
N HIS A 1057 -29.48 -35.21 -20.07
CA HIS A 1057 -28.89 -33.86 -19.96
C HIS A 1057 -28.62 -33.19 -21.31
N HIS A 1058 -29.19 -33.72 -22.39
CA HIS A 1058 -28.89 -33.26 -23.75
C HIS A 1058 -29.49 -31.87 -24.05
N ALA A 1059 -28.78 -31.08 -24.87
CA ALA A 1059 -29.18 -29.71 -25.24
C ALA A 1059 -30.52 -29.61 -25.98
N GLU A 1060 -31.01 -30.74 -26.50
CA GLU A 1060 -32.31 -30.85 -27.16
C GLU A 1060 -33.48 -30.49 -26.24
N PHE A 1061 -33.37 -30.69 -24.92
CA PHE A 1061 -34.36 -30.19 -23.96
C PHE A 1061 -34.45 -28.65 -24.00
N GLY A 1062 -33.31 -27.96 -24.14
CA GLY A 1062 -33.25 -26.51 -24.32
C GLY A 1062 -33.86 -26.07 -25.63
N ARG A 1063 -33.64 -26.82 -26.72
CA ARG A 1063 -34.27 -26.54 -28.02
C ARG A 1063 -35.78 -26.68 -27.97
N ILE A 1064 -36.30 -27.75 -27.36
CA ILE A 1064 -37.74 -27.97 -27.16
C ILE A 1064 -38.35 -26.79 -26.39
N LEU A 1065 -37.68 -26.35 -25.31
CA LEU A 1065 -38.15 -25.22 -24.51
C LEU A 1065 -38.22 -23.94 -25.33
N LYS A 1066 -37.14 -23.63 -26.07
CA LYS A 1066 -37.05 -22.43 -26.90
C LYS A 1066 -38.13 -22.41 -27.99
N GLU A 1067 -38.38 -23.55 -28.63
CA GLU A 1067 -39.46 -23.72 -29.64
C GLU A 1067 -40.86 -23.44 -29.06
N THR A 1068 -41.09 -23.73 -27.78
CA THR A 1068 -42.35 -23.42 -27.11
C THR A 1068 -42.44 -21.96 -26.67
N CYS A 1069 -41.33 -21.36 -26.22
CA CYS A 1069 -41.28 -19.96 -25.78
C CYS A 1069 -41.36 -18.94 -26.93
N GLU A 1070 -40.72 -19.23 -28.07
CA GLU A 1070 -40.60 -18.27 -29.20
C GLU A 1070 -41.94 -17.77 -29.73
N PRO A 1071 -42.95 -18.62 -30.04
CA PRO A 1071 -44.25 -18.15 -30.53
C PRO A 1071 -45.04 -17.31 -29.52
N LEU A 1072 -44.70 -17.42 -28.23
CA LEU A 1072 -45.32 -16.67 -27.14
C LEU A 1072 -44.61 -15.35 -26.84
N GLY A 1073 -43.47 -15.08 -27.49
CA GLY A 1073 -42.66 -13.87 -27.26
C GLY A 1073 -41.85 -13.90 -25.97
N LEU A 1074 -41.69 -15.08 -25.34
CA LEU A 1074 -40.95 -15.23 -24.10
C LEU A 1074 -39.44 -15.27 -24.34
N GLU A 1075 -38.67 -14.59 -23.51
CA GLU A 1075 -37.22 -14.64 -23.59
C GLU A 1075 -36.69 -15.97 -23.04
N CYS A 1076 -36.31 -16.86 -23.95
CA CYS A 1076 -35.63 -18.13 -23.64
C CYS A 1076 -34.27 -18.17 -24.35
N THR A 1077 -33.21 -18.02 -23.58
CA THR A 1077 -31.83 -18.07 -24.10
C THR A 1077 -31.19 -19.41 -23.78
N ILE A 1078 -30.62 -20.06 -24.78
CA ILE A 1078 -29.90 -21.33 -24.64
C ILE A 1078 -28.41 -21.09 -24.86
N GLY A 1079 -27.60 -21.42 -23.85
CA GLY A 1079 -26.13 -21.35 -23.90
C GLY A 1079 -25.52 -22.74 -24.11
N LEU A 1080 -24.51 -22.82 -24.98
CA LEU A 1080 -23.66 -24.01 -25.18
C LEU A 1080 -22.25 -23.67 -24.69
N HIS A 1081 -21.97 -23.86 -23.40
CA HIS A 1081 -20.72 -23.45 -22.76
C HIS A 1081 -19.94 -24.64 -22.19
N GLY A 1082 -18.61 -24.55 -22.20
CA GLY A 1082 -17.74 -25.47 -21.46
C GLY A 1082 -17.87 -25.30 -19.94
N LYS A 1083 -17.36 -26.28 -19.17
CA LYS A 1083 -17.46 -26.28 -17.69
C LYS A 1083 -16.86 -25.02 -17.05
N GLU A 1084 -15.83 -24.43 -17.68
CA GLU A 1084 -15.09 -23.26 -17.16
C GLU A 1084 -15.84 -21.92 -17.32
N GLU A 1085 -16.70 -21.77 -18.34
CA GLU A 1085 -17.41 -20.50 -18.60
C GLU A 1085 -18.84 -20.46 -18.03
N ARG A 1086 -19.33 -21.61 -17.54
CA ARG A 1086 -20.74 -21.80 -17.17
C ARG A 1086 -21.20 -20.87 -16.05
N GLN A 1087 -20.41 -20.75 -14.98
CA GLN A 1087 -20.80 -20.00 -13.80
C GLN A 1087 -20.87 -18.50 -14.09
N ASP A 1088 -19.89 -17.97 -14.83
CA ASP A 1088 -19.86 -16.56 -15.21
C ASP A 1088 -21.05 -16.17 -16.08
N ALA A 1089 -21.46 -17.04 -17.01
CA ALA A 1089 -22.63 -16.81 -17.85
C ALA A 1089 -23.94 -16.81 -17.03
N LEU A 1090 -24.08 -17.73 -16.06
CA LEU A 1090 -25.24 -17.76 -15.15
C LEU A 1090 -25.29 -16.50 -14.28
N ASP A 1091 -24.18 -16.16 -13.64
CA ASP A 1091 -24.07 -14.98 -12.79
C ASP A 1091 -24.33 -13.70 -13.59
N ALA A 1092 -23.86 -13.62 -14.85
CA ALA A 1092 -24.14 -12.50 -15.74
C ALA A 1092 -25.64 -12.33 -16.03
N PHE A 1093 -26.35 -13.43 -16.36
CA PHE A 1093 -27.80 -13.40 -16.56
C PHE A 1093 -28.53 -13.00 -15.28
N ILE A 1094 -28.20 -13.62 -14.15
CA ILE A 1094 -28.81 -13.35 -12.84
C ILE A 1094 -28.65 -11.86 -12.49
N MET A 1095 -27.43 -11.34 -12.61
CA MET A 1095 -27.15 -9.93 -12.32
C MET A 1095 -27.78 -8.97 -13.31
N ARG A 1096 -27.92 -9.35 -14.59
CA ARG A 1096 -28.66 -8.56 -15.57
C ARG A 1096 -30.13 -8.45 -15.17
N ARG A 1097 -30.76 -9.56 -14.80
CA ARG A 1097 -32.17 -9.58 -14.36
C ARG A 1097 -32.43 -8.79 -13.10
N PHE A 1098 -31.53 -8.88 -12.13
CA PHE A 1098 -31.66 -8.05 -10.94
C PHE A 1098 -31.49 -6.55 -11.26
N ARG A 1099 -30.73 -6.17 -12.29
CA ARG A 1099 -30.56 -4.76 -12.70
C ARG A 1099 -31.75 -4.20 -13.49
N GLU A 1100 -32.39 -5.02 -14.32
CA GLU A 1100 -33.54 -4.65 -15.15
C GLU A 1100 -34.86 -4.48 -14.35
N GLY A 1101 -34.79 -4.24 -13.03
CA GLY A 1101 -35.90 -4.37 -12.07
C GLY A 1101 -37.28 -3.85 -12.54
N ARG A 1102 -38.33 -4.64 -12.19
CA ARG A 1102 -39.75 -4.47 -12.53
C ARG A 1102 -40.02 -4.17 -14.01
N ILE A 1103 -40.37 -5.21 -14.76
CA ILE A 1103 -41.36 -5.04 -15.84
C ILE A 1103 -42.67 -4.71 -15.12
N GLU A 1104 -43.11 -3.46 -15.19
CA GLU A 1104 -44.50 -3.11 -14.85
C GLU A 1104 -45.42 -4.03 -15.68
N ARG A 1105 -46.16 -4.91 -14.99
CA ARG A 1105 -47.28 -5.63 -15.58
C ARG A 1105 -48.49 -4.72 -15.62
#